data_AF-A0A1Y5LI61-F1
#
_entry.id   AF-A0A1Y5LI61-F1
#
_cell.length_a   1.000
_cell.length_b   1.000
_cell.length_c   1.000
_cell.angle_alpha   90.00
_cell.angle_beta   90.00
_cell.angle_gamma   90.00
#
_symmetry.space_group_name_H-M   'P 1'
#
loop_
_entity.id
_entity.type
_entity.pdbx_description
1 polymer ?
#
loop_
_entity_poly.entity_id
_entity_poly.type
_entity_poly.pdbx_seq_one_letter_code
_entity_poly.pdbx_strand_id
1 'polypeptide(L)'
;MTTTTLRRGPNPLRRGIDAYRMTGGRAFDRIARYRAVSDLFEKRWMEGAVPLVLALLLCFTVIATTDVGTANAPLAIDDVAEWGLLAIGLTVVLVAGGIDLSIGSIVGLCSMFALISDRVWYWPPGWVIPATVVLGALLGSVNGYLIAFLRMRPFITTLVTLIAFGGAAVALQNAHTTQIGIARPALVWDAIPYGKIIGIPTAWFTFLCVLVVAHVMLTRSRWGWWVTATGSDRRSARRNGIPVRAVTFWAYVLSGSMAGSAAILTTARLSRTDAAIGRGWELIVLTAVVLGGVSLKGGRGSVLRATVGVIVVAVIRQATIAEGLDFNYYTVILAAALLAFTILDLQWGKYRRRAVEKLKIDPARVRLGPLTDVTAPGTVWTPNCALTDAPPVGLGRIRGAEACAVDPEGNIYAGDQRGWVWRFRGPDDTEGEIFSRTGGFPCGHAWDREGRMLVAVGGMGVYRIDADGEPQMVANRVSRSPLSLVDDSGLRAVDDLDVAPDGSIYASDFSIRNNSTDFLLELVEFRPNGRLIKIAPNGKAEVVASNFVFPNGVCTAHDGESILVSSTGLCRVDRLWISGPKEGLLEPVLENLPGYPDNIHRSSDGNYWMPLVALRTPMSDLLNRYPEVRRRMTREVSLDNWMVPQLNVSCIVKFSDKGEIIAVKWDKSLKNYPMVTAATERDGYLYFAGVSNNRLGRLELDPDEVGTIDTNLVPGTFGTRTAAEVGS
;
A
#
# COMPACT_ATOMS: atom_id res chain seq x y z
N MET A 1 -19.01 -37.20 5.90
CA MET A 1 -19.88 -36.01 5.97
C MET A 1 -19.78 -35.46 7.38
N THR A 2 -19.06 -34.37 7.56
CA THR A 2 -18.93 -33.68 8.85
C THR A 2 -19.31 -32.23 8.59
N THR A 3 -20.59 -31.93 8.81
CA THR A 3 -21.18 -30.59 8.72
C THR A 3 -20.50 -29.70 9.76
N THR A 4 -19.69 -28.74 9.31
CA THR A 4 -18.90 -27.88 10.21
C THR A 4 -19.75 -26.67 10.61
N THR A 5 -20.51 -26.78 11.69
CA THR A 5 -21.29 -25.68 12.29
C THR A 5 -20.43 -24.93 13.32
N LEU A 6 -20.50 -23.59 13.34
CA LEU A 6 -19.65 -22.73 14.19
C LEU A 6 -20.48 -21.92 15.19
N ARG A 7 -20.37 -22.23 16.49
CA ARG A 7 -21.06 -21.50 17.58
C ARG A 7 -20.08 -20.62 18.38
N ARG A 8 -20.56 -19.46 18.83
CA ARG A 8 -19.84 -18.47 19.68
C ARG A 8 -19.61 -19.04 21.10
N GLY A 9 -18.38 -18.94 21.62
CA GLY A 9 -18.12 -19.07 23.07
C GLY A 9 -18.27 -17.71 23.77
N PRO A 10 -18.47 -17.67 25.11
CA PRO A 10 -18.75 -16.43 25.83
C PRO A 10 -17.50 -15.51 25.89
N ASN A 11 -17.77 -14.21 25.73
CA ASN A 11 -16.87 -13.11 25.37
C ASN A 11 -15.77 -12.82 26.41
N PRO A 12 -14.50 -12.60 25.98
CA PRO A 12 -14.00 -11.22 25.97
C PRO A 12 -13.04 -10.95 24.79
N LEU A 13 -13.25 -9.83 24.10
CA LEU A 13 -12.53 -9.33 22.90
C LEU A 13 -13.18 -9.77 21.57
N ARG A 14 -14.03 -8.88 21.01
CA ARG A 14 -14.62 -8.89 19.66
C ARG A 14 -13.64 -9.43 18.60
N ARG A 15 -13.66 -10.74 18.32
CA ARG A 15 -13.02 -11.33 17.12
C ARG A 15 -14.12 -11.55 16.07
N GLY A 16 -13.94 -10.96 14.89
CA GLY A 16 -14.82 -11.19 13.73
C GLY A 16 -14.82 -12.65 13.28
N ILE A 17 -15.80 -13.00 12.45
CA ILE A 17 -15.99 -14.36 11.94
C ILE A 17 -14.89 -14.68 10.92
N ASP A 18 -14.39 -15.92 10.94
CA ASP A 18 -13.34 -16.40 10.05
C ASP A 18 -13.92 -17.40 9.03
N ALA A 19 -14.25 -16.90 7.84
CA ALA A 19 -14.78 -17.70 6.74
C ALA A 19 -13.74 -18.65 6.14
N TYR A 20 -12.45 -18.58 6.53
CA TYR A 20 -11.43 -19.49 6.02
C TYR A 20 -11.77 -20.96 6.24
N ARG A 21 -12.42 -21.28 7.38
CA ARG A 21 -12.83 -22.65 7.74
C ARG A 21 -13.71 -23.29 6.67
N MET A 22 -14.42 -22.46 5.94
CA MET A 22 -15.31 -22.91 4.89
C MET A 22 -14.63 -23.43 3.63
N THR A 23 -13.35 -23.09 3.44
CA THR A 23 -12.56 -23.60 2.32
C THR A 23 -12.25 -25.10 2.46
N GLY A 24 -12.47 -25.69 3.64
CA GLY A 24 -12.01 -27.03 3.98
C GLY A 24 -10.48 -27.18 4.03
N GLY A 25 -9.74 -26.07 3.89
CA GLY A 25 -8.28 -26.03 3.91
C GLY A 25 -7.69 -26.20 5.31
N ARG A 26 -6.43 -26.63 5.38
CA ARG A 26 -5.72 -26.73 6.67
C ARG A 26 -5.31 -25.34 7.14
N ALA A 27 -5.18 -25.12 8.44
CA ALA A 27 -4.79 -23.82 8.99
C ALA A 27 -3.50 -23.23 8.37
N PHE A 28 -2.53 -24.08 8.00
CA PHE A 28 -1.29 -23.65 7.33
C PHE A 28 -1.48 -23.23 5.87
N ASP A 29 -2.51 -23.75 5.19
CA ASP A 29 -2.82 -23.41 3.81
C ASP A 29 -3.33 -21.97 3.69
N ARG A 30 -3.69 -21.31 4.81
CA ARG A 30 -4.01 -19.87 4.89
C ARG A 30 -2.83 -18.99 4.51
N ILE A 31 -1.60 -19.42 4.85
CA ILE A 31 -0.41 -18.59 4.73
C ILE A 31 0.04 -18.54 3.27
N ALA A 32 -0.06 -17.37 2.66
CA ALA A 32 0.51 -17.09 1.34
C ALA A 32 2.02 -16.84 1.47
N ARG A 33 2.82 -17.91 1.53
CA ARG A 33 4.27 -17.83 1.85
C ARG A 33 5.04 -17.01 0.84
N TYR A 34 4.79 -17.22 -0.46
CA TYR A 34 5.49 -16.47 -1.51
C TYR A 34 5.07 -15.01 -1.49
N ARG A 35 3.77 -14.78 -1.33
CA ARG A 35 3.19 -13.44 -1.27
C ARG A 35 3.69 -12.65 -0.06
N ALA A 36 3.76 -13.25 1.13
CA ALA A 36 4.25 -12.58 2.33
C ALA A 36 5.71 -12.13 2.21
N VAL A 37 6.55 -12.94 1.54
CA VAL A 37 7.94 -12.55 1.22
C VAL A 37 7.95 -11.39 0.22
N SER A 38 7.07 -11.42 -0.79
CA SER A 38 6.91 -10.30 -1.73
C SER A 38 6.53 -9.00 -1.01
N ASP A 39 5.50 -9.05 -0.17
CA ASP A 39 5.00 -7.90 0.61
C ASP A 39 6.07 -7.31 1.53
N LEU A 40 6.88 -8.18 2.13
CA LEU A 40 8.03 -7.77 2.92
C LEU A 40 9.05 -7.05 2.05
N PHE A 41 9.45 -7.62 0.92
CA PHE A 41 10.44 -7.04 0.01
C PHE A 41 9.99 -5.75 -0.68
N GLU A 42 8.68 -5.51 -0.78
CA GLU A 42 8.11 -4.24 -1.22
C GLU A 42 8.31 -3.11 -0.19
N LYS A 43 8.56 -3.42 1.08
CA LYS A 43 8.73 -2.38 2.10
C LYS A 43 9.95 -1.52 1.85
N ARG A 44 9.75 -0.19 1.94
CA ARG A 44 10.80 0.82 1.74
C ARG A 44 12.02 0.62 2.67
N TRP A 45 11.83 0.06 3.85
CA TRP A 45 12.94 -0.22 4.77
C TRP A 45 13.77 -1.45 4.37
N MET A 46 13.21 -2.38 3.58
CA MET A 46 13.94 -3.53 3.02
C MET A 46 14.94 -3.13 1.94
N GLU A 47 14.89 -1.89 1.46
CA GLU A 47 15.82 -1.39 0.45
C GLU A 47 17.26 -1.36 0.94
N GLY A 48 17.49 -1.00 2.21
CA GLY A 48 18.82 -0.99 2.82
C GLY A 48 19.02 -2.08 3.87
N ALA A 49 18.13 -3.08 3.96
CA ALA A 49 18.20 -4.10 5.01
C ALA A 49 19.44 -4.99 4.90
N VAL A 50 19.79 -5.46 3.69
CA VAL A 50 20.97 -6.31 3.50
C VAL A 50 22.28 -5.57 3.81
N PRO A 51 22.57 -4.38 3.23
CA PRO A 51 23.74 -3.60 3.63
C PRO A 51 23.77 -3.33 5.14
N LEU A 52 22.64 -2.99 5.76
CA LEU A 52 22.59 -2.72 7.18
C LEU A 52 22.92 -3.96 8.03
N VAL A 53 22.32 -5.12 7.72
CA VAL A 53 22.60 -6.37 8.44
C VAL A 53 24.06 -6.76 8.29
N LEU A 54 24.62 -6.64 7.08
CA LEU A 54 26.03 -6.94 6.85
C LEU A 54 26.97 -5.96 7.55
N ALA A 55 26.61 -4.68 7.63
CA ALA A 55 27.37 -3.68 8.37
C ALA A 55 27.37 -4.01 9.87
N LEU A 56 26.22 -4.40 10.43
CA LEU A 56 26.12 -4.82 11.83
C LEU A 56 26.92 -6.10 12.11
N LEU A 57 26.86 -7.08 11.21
CA LEU A 57 27.67 -8.29 11.31
C LEU A 57 29.16 -7.97 11.24
N LEU A 58 29.58 -7.10 10.31
CA LEU A 58 30.97 -6.65 10.21
C LEU A 58 31.42 -5.96 11.49
N CYS A 59 30.62 -5.04 12.03
CA CYS A 59 30.89 -4.35 13.29
C CYS A 59 31.06 -5.35 14.44
N PHE A 60 30.14 -6.30 14.57
CA PHE A 60 30.22 -7.35 15.58
C PHE A 60 31.48 -8.21 15.42
N THR A 61 31.82 -8.60 14.20
CA THR A 61 33.04 -9.40 13.95
C THR A 61 34.30 -8.63 14.34
N VAL A 62 34.42 -7.35 13.97
CA VAL A 62 35.60 -6.53 14.31
C VAL A 62 35.74 -6.41 15.82
N ILE A 63 34.66 -6.07 16.53
CA ILE A 63 34.66 -5.98 17.99
C ILE A 63 35.02 -7.31 18.65
N ALA A 64 34.56 -8.44 18.08
CA ALA A 64 34.83 -9.76 18.64
C ALA A 64 36.26 -10.27 18.37
N THR A 65 36.95 -9.78 17.33
CA THR A 65 38.26 -10.27 16.92
C THR A 65 39.43 -9.33 17.21
N THR A 66 39.17 -8.09 17.62
CA THR A 66 40.22 -7.08 17.87
C THR A 66 40.09 -6.50 19.27
N ASP A 67 41.20 -6.03 19.83
CA ASP A 67 41.24 -5.40 21.16
C ASP A 67 40.71 -3.95 21.13
N VAL A 68 39.57 -3.73 20.48
CA VAL A 68 38.76 -2.50 20.64
C VAL A 68 38.12 -2.57 22.03
N GLY A 69 38.96 -2.50 23.06
CA GLY A 69 38.56 -2.54 24.46
C GLY A 69 37.82 -1.28 24.89
N THR A 70 37.34 -1.28 26.14
CA THR A 70 36.67 -0.14 26.77
C THR A 70 37.50 1.15 26.77
N ALA A 71 38.83 1.04 26.71
CA ALA A 71 39.75 2.18 26.67
C ALA A 71 39.65 3.02 25.37
N ASN A 72 39.35 2.39 24.23
CA ASN A 72 39.23 3.06 22.93
C ASN A 72 37.79 3.49 22.60
N ALA A 73 36.81 3.04 23.39
CA ALA A 73 35.40 3.36 23.18
C ALA A 73 35.08 4.87 23.22
N PRO A 74 35.65 5.69 24.13
CA PRO A 74 35.44 7.15 24.12
C PRO A 74 35.94 7.82 22.82
N LEU A 75 37.06 7.36 22.27
CA LEU A 75 37.62 7.88 21.02
C LEU A 75 36.75 7.50 19.82
N ALA A 76 36.23 6.27 19.80
CA ALA A 76 35.27 5.81 18.78
C ALA A 76 33.99 6.66 18.81
N ILE A 77 33.51 6.97 20.02
CA ILE A 77 32.34 7.80 20.29
C ILE A 77 32.56 9.20 19.70
N ASP A 78 33.69 9.85 19.95
CA ASP A 78 33.97 11.16 19.37
C ASP A 78 33.99 11.15 17.83
N ASP A 79 34.63 10.13 17.22
CA ASP A 79 34.62 9.97 15.76
C ASP A 79 33.20 9.82 15.20
N VAL A 80 32.34 9.07 15.91
CA VAL A 80 30.92 8.91 15.54
C VAL A 80 30.17 10.24 15.58
N ALA A 81 30.43 11.10 16.56
CA ALA A 81 29.78 12.41 16.63
C ALA A 81 30.24 13.32 15.48
N GLU A 82 31.55 13.38 15.21
CA GLU A 82 32.13 14.24 14.18
C GLU A 82 31.74 13.79 12.77
N TRP A 83 32.00 12.52 12.43
CA TRP A 83 31.64 11.97 11.12
C TRP A 83 30.14 11.74 10.98
N GLY A 84 29.42 11.55 12.08
CA GLY A 84 27.96 11.42 12.09
C GLY A 84 27.27 12.68 11.61
N LEU A 85 27.71 13.87 12.05
CA LEU A 85 27.20 15.14 11.55
C LEU A 85 27.40 15.27 10.03
N LEU A 86 28.61 14.96 9.55
CA LEU A 86 28.91 14.95 8.12
C LEU A 86 28.04 13.95 7.35
N ALA A 87 27.85 12.75 7.92
CA ALA A 87 27.02 11.71 7.33
C ALA A 87 25.56 12.13 7.22
N ILE A 88 25.02 12.90 8.18
CA ILE A 88 23.67 13.47 8.08
C ILE A 88 23.57 14.41 6.88
N GLY A 89 24.50 15.35 6.75
CA GLY A 89 24.57 16.30 5.64
C GLY A 89 24.67 15.60 4.29
N LEU A 90 25.64 14.69 4.17
CA LEU A 90 25.87 13.91 2.95
C LEU A 90 24.69 13.00 2.61
N THR A 91 24.04 12.39 3.61
CA THR A 91 22.83 11.56 3.40
C THR A 91 21.74 12.37 2.72
N VAL A 92 21.48 13.60 3.17
CA VAL A 92 20.46 14.46 2.56
C VAL A 92 20.81 14.78 1.10
N VAL A 93 22.07 15.12 0.82
CA VAL A 93 22.55 15.41 -0.54
C VAL A 93 22.40 14.19 -1.45
N LEU A 94 22.83 13.00 -0.98
CA LEU A 94 22.70 11.75 -1.74
C LEU A 94 21.24 11.41 -2.00
N VAL A 95 20.36 11.54 -0.99
CA VAL A 95 18.92 11.28 -1.17
C VAL A 95 18.29 12.27 -2.16
N ALA A 96 18.77 13.51 -2.26
CA ALA A 96 18.37 14.46 -3.29
C ALA A 96 18.91 14.14 -4.71
N GLY A 97 19.75 13.09 -4.83
CA GLY A 97 20.42 12.70 -6.07
C GLY A 97 21.62 13.59 -6.42
N GLY A 98 22.22 14.24 -5.43
CA GLY A 98 23.49 14.96 -5.55
C GLY A 98 24.66 14.14 -4.97
N ILE A 99 25.86 14.71 -5.03
CA ILE A 99 27.07 14.25 -4.31
C ILE A 99 27.74 15.51 -3.78
N ASP A 100 28.30 15.46 -2.57
CA ASP A 100 29.10 16.53 -2.00
C ASP A 100 30.47 16.00 -1.54
N LEU A 101 31.46 16.11 -2.42
CA LEU A 101 32.85 15.77 -2.10
C LEU A 101 33.56 16.86 -1.31
N SER A 102 33.04 18.09 -1.28
CA SER A 102 33.73 19.22 -0.66
C SER A 102 33.62 19.25 0.86
N ILE A 103 32.80 18.38 1.46
CA ILE A 103 32.52 18.36 2.90
C ILE A 103 33.81 18.29 3.74
N GLY A 104 34.83 17.56 3.29
CA GLY A 104 36.12 17.46 3.99
C GLY A 104 36.89 18.78 4.00
N SER A 105 36.96 19.48 2.87
CA SER A 105 37.64 20.78 2.82
C SER A 105 36.83 21.91 3.45
N ILE A 106 35.50 21.82 3.47
CA ILE A 106 34.65 22.74 4.25
C ILE A 106 34.97 22.59 5.74
N VAL A 107 35.14 21.36 6.26
CA VAL A 107 35.59 21.14 7.64
C VAL A 107 36.92 21.84 7.88
N GLY A 108 37.95 21.56 7.08
CA GLY A 108 39.28 22.17 7.24
C GLY A 108 39.26 23.70 7.21
N LEU A 109 38.50 24.29 6.29
CA LEU A 109 38.36 25.75 6.19
C LEU A 109 37.59 26.35 7.38
N CYS A 110 36.53 25.68 7.83
CA CYS A 110 35.76 26.09 9.00
C CYS A 110 36.60 25.95 10.29
N SER A 111 37.43 24.91 10.41
CA SER A 111 38.36 24.73 11.53
C SER A 111 39.39 25.86 11.62
N MET A 112 39.97 26.28 10.48
CA MET A 112 40.84 27.46 10.42
C MET A 112 40.10 28.71 10.89
N PHE A 113 38.91 28.96 10.33
CA PHE A 113 38.13 30.14 10.68
C PHE A 113 37.76 30.18 12.17
N ALA A 114 37.35 29.05 12.74
CA ALA A 114 36.99 28.95 14.15
C ALA A 114 38.16 29.34 15.07
N LEU A 115 39.38 28.84 14.77
CA LEU A 115 40.55 29.18 15.59
C LEU A 115 41.11 30.57 15.32
N ILE A 116 41.05 31.06 14.08
CA ILE A 116 41.46 32.44 13.77
C ILE A 116 40.54 33.43 14.50
N SER A 117 39.24 33.21 14.45
CA SER A 117 38.28 34.09 15.14
C SER A 117 38.42 34.04 16.66
N ASP A 118 38.66 32.86 17.24
CA ASP A 118 38.89 32.71 18.69
C ASP A 118 40.23 33.29 19.17
N ARG A 119 41.34 32.99 18.46
CA ARG A 119 42.71 33.23 18.93
C ARG A 119 43.36 34.49 18.36
N VAL A 120 42.99 34.91 17.15
CA VAL A 120 43.58 36.08 16.48
C VAL A 120 42.68 37.29 16.63
N TRP A 121 41.38 37.13 16.35
CA TRP A 121 40.41 38.21 16.47
C TRP A 121 39.78 38.31 17.87
N TYR A 122 40.08 37.35 18.74
CA TYR A 122 39.64 37.31 20.14
C TYR A 122 38.11 37.34 20.32
N TRP A 123 37.35 36.83 19.35
CA TRP A 123 35.90 36.78 19.44
C TRP A 123 35.44 35.90 20.61
N PRO A 124 34.34 36.26 21.30
CA PRO A 124 33.76 35.38 22.31
C PRO A 124 33.32 34.04 21.69
N PRO A 125 33.52 32.89 22.37
CA PRO A 125 33.13 31.58 21.84
C PRO A 125 31.65 31.50 21.41
N GLY A 126 30.77 32.24 22.10
CA GLY A 126 29.35 32.34 21.75
C GLY A 126 29.08 32.92 20.35
N TRP A 127 30.01 33.71 19.79
CA TRP A 127 29.96 34.20 18.40
C TRP A 127 30.71 33.29 17.43
N VAL A 128 31.84 32.70 17.87
CA VAL A 128 32.66 31.81 17.04
C VAL A 128 31.87 30.59 16.56
N ILE A 129 31.09 29.97 17.46
CA ILE A 129 30.28 28.78 17.16
C ILE A 129 29.27 29.06 16.02
N PRO A 130 28.32 30.00 16.17
CA PRO A 130 27.34 30.25 15.11
C PRO A 130 28.00 30.82 13.84
N ALA A 131 29.04 31.66 13.95
CA ALA A 131 29.74 32.19 12.78
C ALA A 131 30.40 31.09 11.95
N THR A 132 30.99 30.08 12.59
CA THR A 132 31.59 28.93 11.91
C THR A 132 30.54 28.06 11.20
N VAL A 133 29.40 27.81 11.85
CA VAL A 133 28.28 27.08 11.21
C VAL A 133 27.72 27.86 10.01
N VAL A 134 27.59 29.18 10.13
CA VAL A 134 27.16 30.06 9.03
C VAL A 134 28.17 30.03 7.90
N LEU A 135 29.48 30.08 8.17
CA LEU A 135 30.50 29.94 7.14
C LEU A 135 30.36 28.60 6.39
N GLY A 136 30.19 27.50 7.11
CA GLY A 136 29.91 26.19 6.51
C GLY A 136 28.68 26.22 5.62
N ALA A 137 27.59 26.82 6.10
CA ALA A 137 26.34 26.98 5.33
C ALA A 137 26.54 27.84 4.06
N LEU A 138 27.35 28.91 4.14
CA LEU A 138 27.68 29.76 2.99
C LEU A 138 28.50 28.99 1.95
N LEU A 139 29.51 28.22 2.36
CA LEU A 139 30.29 27.38 1.46
C LEU A 139 29.42 26.30 0.81
N GLY A 140 28.53 25.68 1.58
CA GLY A 140 27.51 24.78 1.05
C GLY A 140 26.55 25.46 0.07
N SER A 141 26.18 26.73 0.33
CA SER A 141 25.31 27.52 -0.54
C SER A 141 25.94 27.80 -1.89
N VAL A 142 27.27 27.95 -1.98
CA VAL A 142 27.99 28.07 -3.26
C VAL A 142 27.74 26.81 -4.09
N ASN A 143 27.99 25.63 -3.52
CA ASN A 143 27.71 24.37 -4.22
C ASN A 143 26.23 24.22 -4.58
N GLY A 144 25.34 24.52 -3.64
CA GLY A 144 23.90 24.49 -3.87
C GLY A 144 23.48 25.41 -5.01
N TYR A 145 24.04 26.62 -5.10
CA TYR A 145 23.71 27.60 -6.13
C TYR A 145 24.16 27.13 -7.52
N LEU A 146 25.44 26.75 -7.61
CA LEU A 146 26.06 26.24 -8.83
C LEU A 146 25.33 25.00 -9.38
N ILE A 147 24.90 24.10 -8.50
CA ILE A 147 24.23 22.86 -8.91
C ILE A 147 22.75 23.09 -9.20
N ALA A 148 22.03 23.79 -8.32
CA ALA A 148 20.58 23.92 -8.44
C ALA A 148 20.13 24.95 -9.48
N PHE A 149 20.84 26.07 -9.60
CA PHE A 149 20.45 27.19 -10.45
C PHE A 149 21.24 27.21 -11.75
N LEU A 150 22.57 27.06 -11.70
CA LEU A 150 23.40 26.98 -12.91
C LEU A 150 23.41 25.59 -13.56
N ARG A 151 22.76 24.59 -12.93
CA ARG A 151 22.60 23.23 -13.44
C ARG A 151 23.92 22.52 -13.73
N MET A 152 24.96 22.83 -12.97
CA MET A 152 26.24 22.14 -13.08
C MET A 152 26.17 20.70 -12.56
N ARG A 153 27.10 19.84 -13.01
CA ARG A 153 27.16 18.44 -12.59
C ARG A 153 27.71 18.34 -11.16
N PRO A 154 26.95 17.79 -10.19
CA PRO A 154 27.34 17.78 -8.77
C PRO A 154 28.75 17.29 -8.45
N PHE A 155 29.16 16.18 -9.07
CA PHE A 155 30.47 15.56 -8.84
C PHE A 155 31.61 16.53 -9.22
N ILE A 156 31.55 17.11 -10.42
CA ILE A 156 32.59 18.02 -10.91
C ILE A 156 32.59 19.30 -10.07
N THR A 157 31.42 19.87 -9.80
CA THR A 157 31.31 21.10 -9.01
C THR A 157 31.92 20.94 -7.62
N THR A 158 31.56 19.86 -6.93
CA THR A 158 32.02 19.65 -5.56
C THR A 158 33.49 19.22 -5.49
N LEU A 159 34.02 18.57 -6.54
CA LEU A 159 35.45 18.33 -6.69
C LEU A 159 36.24 19.63 -6.89
N VAL A 160 35.75 20.55 -7.72
CA VAL A 160 36.38 21.87 -7.93
C VAL A 160 36.38 22.67 -6.63
N THR A 161 35.25 22.72 -5.92
CA THR A 161 35.19 23.42 -4.63
C THR A 161 35.99 22.70 -3.54
N LEU A 162 36.12 21.37 -3.59
CA LEU A 162 36.99 20.62 -2.68
C LEU A 162 38.42 21.17 -2.75
N ILE A 163 38.96 21.29 -3.97
CA ILE A 163 40.30 21.83 -4.23
C ILE A 163 40.38 23.31 -3.83
N ALA A 164 39.41 24.13 -4.24
CA ALA A 164 39.41 25.57 -3.97
C ALA A 164 39.34 25.90 -2.47
N PHE A 165 38.42 25.27 -1.73
CA PHE A 165 38.28 25.47 -0.29
C PHE A 165 39.48 24.89 0.47
N GLY A 166 40.03 23.76 0.03
CA GLY A 166 41.26 23.21 0.58
C GLY A 166 42.46 24.16 0.41
N GLY A 167 42.60 24.76 -0.78
CA GLY A 167 43.61 25.78 -1.05
C GLY A 167 43.43 27.03 -0.20
N ALA A 168 42.18 27.48 0.00
CA ALA A 168 41.87 28.61 0.89
C ALA A 168 42.23 28.30 2.35
N ALA A 169 41.98 27.08 2.83
CA ALA A 169 42.37 26.66 4.17
C ALA A 169 43.90 26.69 4.35
N VAL A 170 44.66 26.23 3.36
CA VAL A 170 46.13 26.31 3.36
C VAL A 170 46.62 27.76 3.34
N ALA A 171 45.99 28.62 2.54
CA ALA A 171 46.33 30.05 2.49
C ALA A 171 46.12 30.74 3.84
N LEU A 172 44.99 30.47 4.52
CA LEU A 172 44.72 30.99 5.86
C LEU A 172 45.68 30.44 6.91
N GLN A 173 46.01 29.14 6.85
CA GLN A 173 47.02 28.55 7.73
C GLN A 173 48.35 29.28 7.57
N ASN A 174 48.85 29.43 6.35
CA ASN A 174 50.13 30.10 6.08
C ASN A 174 50.15 31.55 6.58
N ALA A 175 49.02 32.27 6.47
CA ALA A 175 48.90 33.65 6.94
C ALA A 175 48.93 33.79 8.48
N HIS A 176 48.41 32.80 9.22
CA HIS A 176 48.20 32.90 10.67
C HIS A 176 48.89 31.81 11.51
N THR A 177 49.82 31.05 10.91
CA THR A 177 50.48 29.87 11.51
C THR A 177 51.01 30.13 12.93
N THR A 178 51.71 31.24 13.14
CA THR A 178 52.34 31.56 14.44
C THR A 178 51.33 31.99 15.50
N GLN A 179 50.20 32.57 15.09
CA GLN A 179 49.19 33.13 16.00
C GLN A 179 48.19 32.06 16.46
N ILE A 180 47.90 31.05 15.62
CA ILE A 180 46.97 29.96 15.94
C ILE A 180 47.56 28.98 16.98
N GLY A 181 48.88 28.92 17.13
CA GLY A 181 49.58 27.98 18.02
C GLY A 181 49.45 28.26 19.53
N ILE A 182 49.00 29.45 19.93
CA ILE A 182 48.89 29.87 21.34
C ILE A 182 47.52 29.46 21.87
N ALA A 183 47.48 28.55 22.84
CA ALA A 183 46.23 28.10 23.47
C ALA A 183 45.64 29.21 24.36
N ARG A 184 44.35 29.46 24.21
CA ARG A 184 43.57 30.38 25.05
C ARG A 184 42.53 29.59 25.84
N PRO A 185 42.59 29.56 27.19
CA PRO A 185 41.57 28.91 27.99
C PRO A 185 40.27 29.73 27.93
N ALA A 186 39.16 29.08 27.63
CA ALA A 186 37.85 29.71 27.58
C ALA A 186 36.79 28.70 27.99
N LEU A 187 36.06 28.99 29.08
CA LEU A 187 35.08 28.08 29.71
C LEU A 187 34.11 27.43 28.69
N VAL A 188 33.58 28.22 27.76
CA VAL A 188 32.62 27.75 26.74
C VAL A 188 33.31 26.91 25.67
N TRP A 189 34.55 27.23 25.30
CA TRP A 189 35.32 26.48 24.30
C TRP A 189 35.77 25.13 24.87
N ASP A 190 36.23 25.11 26.11
CA ASP A 190 36.71 23.91 26.81
C ASP A 190 35.56 22.96 27.23
N ALA A 191 34.34 23.50 27.39
CA ALA A 191 33.13 22.71 27.62
C ALA A 191 32.66 21.90 26.39
N ILE A 192 33.15 22.20 25.18
CA ILE A 192 32.82 21.45 23.96
C ILE A 192 33.46 20.05 23.98
N PRO A 193 34.77 19.88 24.20
CA PRO A 193 35.40 18.56 24.26
C PRO A 193 35.27 17.87 25.62
N TYR A 194 35.30 18.62 26.74
CA TYR A 194 35.37 18.03 28.09
C TYR A 194 34.07 18.14 28.89
N GLY A 195 33.12 18.95 28.44
CA GLY A 195 31.84 19.14 29.11
C GLY A 195 30.89 17.96 28.97
N LYS A 196 29.91 17.90 29.88
CA LYS A 196 28.80 16.95 29.83
C LYS A 196 27.48 17.71 29.96
N ILE A 197 26.52 17.36 29.10
CA ILE A 197 25.14 17.84 29.16
C ILE A 197 24.29 16.66 29.62
N ILE A 198 23.68 16.76 30.80
CA ILE A 198 22.84 15.70 31.39
C ILE A 198 23.60 14.35 31.44
N GLY A 199 24.89 14.39 31.81
CA GLY A 199 25.76 13.21 31.91
C GLY A 199 26.32 12.67 30.58
N ILE A 200 25.90 13.19 29.43
CA ILE A 200 26.38 12.79 28.09
C ILE A 200 27.45 13.78 27.61
N PRO A 201 28.57 13.33 27.01
CA PRO A 201 29.55 14.24 26.41
C PRO A 201 28.92 15.22 25.42
N THR A 202 29.33 16.49 25.46
CA THR A 202 28.72 17.58 24.67
C THR A 202 28.68 17.29 23.16
N ALA A 203 29.76 16.73 22.60
CA ALA A 203 29.83 16.34 21.19
C ALA A 203 28.74 15.31 20.80
N TRP A 204 28.57 14.28 21.64
CA TRP A 204 27.55 13.25 21.45
C TRP A 204 26.14 13.77 21.61
N PHE A 205 25.90 14.59 22.62
CA PHE A 205 24.61 15.22 22.83
C PHE A 205 24.20 16.07 21.61
N THR A 206 25.14 16.86 21.10
CA THR A 206 24.93 17.68 19.90
C THR A 206 24.60 16.82 18.68
N PHE A 207 25.39 15.78 18.43
CA PHE A 207 25.13 14.83 17.35
C PHE A 207 23.75 14.16 17.47
N LEU A 208 23.39 13.64 18.65
CA LEU A 208 22.10 12.99 18.88
C LEU A 208 20.92 13.93 18.66
N CYS A 209 21.02 15.17 19.14
CA CYS A 209 19.98 16.18 18.91
C CYS A 209 19.79 16.44 17.41
N VAL A 210 20.89 16.66 16.68
CA VAL A 210 20.86 16.87 15.23
C VAL A 210 20.34 15.62 14.50
N LEU A 211 20.72 14.42 14.92
CA LEU A 211 20.26 13.16 14.35
C LEU A 211 18.75 13.00 14.49
N VAL A 212 18.19 13.27 15.67
CA VAL A 212 16.74 13.20 15.92
C VAL A 212 16.01 14.22 15.05
N VAL A 213 16.48 15.47 15.02
CA VAL A 213 15.88 16.53 14.20
C VAL A 213 15.94 16.17 12.71
N ALA A 214 17.11 15.75 12.21
CA ALA A 214 17.29 15.35 10.82
C ALA A 214 16.44 14.12 10.46
N HIS A 215 16.30 13.16 11.38
CA HIS A 215 15.46 11.98 11.17
C HIS A 215 13.98 12.35 11.04
N VAL A 216 13.45 13.17 11.95
CA VAL A 216 12.07 13.65 11.90
C VAL A 216 11.86 14.51 10.65
N MET A 217 12.81 15.40 10.34
CA MET A 217 12.74 16.25 9.16
C MET A 217 12.72 15.41 7.87
N LEU A 218 13.56 14.39 7.73
CA LEU A 218 13.59 13.57 6.52
C LEU A 218 12.37 12.64 6.38
N THR A 219 11.83 12.13 7.49
CA THR A 219 10.76 11.10 7.47
C THR A 219 9.34 11.65 7.62
N ARG A 220 9.16 12.75 8.36
CA ARG A 220 7.83 13.29 8.72
C ARG A 220 7.53 14.65 8.12
N SER A 221 8.51 15.39 7.59
CA SER A 221 8.26 16.71 6.99
C SER A 221 7.96 16.65 5.49
N ARG A 222 7.24 17.65 4.99
CA ARG A 222 7.00 17.86 3.54
C ARG A 222 8.31 17.97 2.77
N TRP A 223 9.30 18.67 3.33
CA TRP A 223 10.60 18.84 2.70
C TRP A 223 11.36 17.52 2.54
N GLY A 224 11.30 16.62 3.53
CA GLY A 224 11.92 15.29 3.43
C GLY A 224 11.32 14.44 2.29
N TRP A 225 10.01 14.55 2.06
CA TRP A 225 9.33 13.93 0.93
C TRP A 225 9.77 14.56 -0.39
N TRP A 226 9.92 15.88 -0.45
CA TRP A 226 10.43 16.58 -1.62
C TRP A 226 11.87 16.21 -1.97
N VAL A 227 12.75 16.07 -0.98
CA VAL A 227 14.14 15.59 -1.15
C VAL A 227 14.13 14.20 -1.77
N THR A 228 13.34 13.28 -1.20
CA THR A 228 13.22 11.90 -1.68
C THR A 228 12.63 11.80 -3.09
N ALA A 229 11.58 12.57 -3.39
CA ALA A 229 10.98 12.62 -4.72
C ALA A 229 11.94 13.21 -5.76
N THR A 230 12.65 14.27 -5.39
CA THR A 230 13.64 14.94 -6.25
C THR A 230 14.76 13.98 -6.64
N GLY A 231 15.31 13.21 -5.70
CA GLY A 231 16.37 12.24 -6.03
C GLY A 231 15.88 11.00 -6.74
N SER A 232 14.60 10.62 -6.62
CA SER A 232 14.05 9.47 -7.35
C SER A 232 13.88 9.78 -8.84
N ASP A 233 13.17 10.87 -9.16
CA ASP A 233 13.01 11.37 -10.52
C ASP A 233 12.72 12.88 -10.50
N ARG A 234 13.73 13.68 -10.87
CA ARG A 234 13.65 15.14 -10.92
C ARG A 234 12.58 15.65 -11.90
N ARG A 235 12.31 14.94 -13.00
CA ARG A 235 11.31 15.35 -14.00
C ARG A 235 9.90 15.13 -13.46
N SER A 236 9.65 13.96 -12.90
CA SER A 236 8.37 13.63 -12.26
C SER A 236 8.10 14.54 -11.06
N ALA A 237 9.09 14.78 -10.19
CA ALA A 237 8.95 15.68 -9.06
C ALA A 237 8.54 17.10 -9.49
N ARG A 238 9.17 17.63 -10.56
CA ARG A 238 8.83 18.95 -11.11
C ARG A 238 7.41 18.99 -11.71
N ARG A 239 6.99 17.94 -12.42
CA ARG A 239 5.61 17.84 -12.95
C ARG A 239 4.55 17.81 -11.85
N ASN A 240 4.89 17.26 -10.69
CA ASN A 240 4.07 17.27 -9.48
C ASN A 240 4.20 18.57 -8.64
N GLY A 241 4.78 19.64 -9.19
CA GLY A 241 4.86 20.95 -8.54
C GLY A 241 5.93 21.10 -7.44
N ILE A 242 6.85 20.14 -7.28
CA ILE A 242 7.91 20.22 -6.27
C ILE A 242 8.99 21.22 -6.70
N PRO A 243 9.41 22.17 -5.83
CA PRO A 243 10.44 23.17 -6.16
C PRO A 243 11.85 22.55 -6.12
N VAL A 244 12.16 21.70 -7.11
CA VAL A 244 13.41 20.92 -7.23
C VAL A 244 14.68 21.77 -7.02
N ARG A 245 14.71 23.01 -7.52
CA ARG A 245 15.88 23.90 -7.37
C ARG A 245 16.11 24.28 -5.90
N ALA A 246 15.06 24.73 -5.21
CA ALA A 246 15.15 25.10 -3.80
C ALA A 246 15.52 23.89 -2.92
N VAL A 247 14.91 22.73 -3.19
CA VAL A 247 15.21 21.48 -2.47
C VAL A 247 16.69 21.11 -2.61
N THR A 248 17.23 21.18 -3.84
CA THR A 248 18.64 20.87 -4.10
C THR A 248 19.56 21.89 -3.40
N PHE A 249 19.26 23.18 -3.50
CA PHE A 249 20.04 24.24 -2.85
C PHE A 249 20.15 24.03 -1.33
N TRP A 250 19.01 23.85 -0.66
CA TRP A 250 18.97 23.67 0.79
C TRP A 250 19.63 22.36 1.25
N ALA A 251 19.65 21.31 0.42
CA ALA A 251 20.38 20.08 0.73
C ALA A 251 21.90 20.35 0.88
N TYR A 252 22.49 21.14 -0.02
CA TYR A 252 23.91 21.51 0.06
C TYR A 252 24.21 22.53 1.16
N VAL A 253 23.31 23.48 1.42
CA VAL A 253 23.44 24.39 2.58
C VAL A 253 23.45 23.61 3.89
N LEU A 254 22.55 22.63 4.04
CA LEU A 254 22.53 21.76 5.20
C LEU A 254 23.83 20.95 5.32
N SER A 255 24.31 20.35 4.22
CA SER A 255 25.60 19.65 4.16
C SER A 255 26.76 20.51 4.68
N GLY A 256 26.89 21.74 4.17
CA GLY A 256 27.91 22.69 4.62
C GLY A 256 27.74 23.11 6.09
N SER A 257 26.51 23.30 6.57
CA SER A 257 26.26 23.63 7.99
C SER A 257 26.66 22.49 8.93
N MET A 258 26.46 21.23 8.52
CA MET A 258 26.91 20.07 9.28
C MET A 258 28.43 19.95 9.27
N ALA A 259 29.09 20.30 8.15
CA ALA A 259 30.54 20.40 8.07
C ALA A 259 31.12 21.48 8.98
N GLY A 260 30.49 22.67 9.04
CA GLY A 260 30.87 23.70 10.01
C GLY A 260 30.67 23.25 11.47
N SER A 261 29.60 22.51 11.75
CA SER A 261 29.32 21.97 13.09
C SER A 261 30.36 20.91 13.50
N ALA A 262 30.70 19.99 12.59
CA ALA A 262 31.75 19.00 12.81
C ALA A 262 33.12 19.65 13.02
N ALA A 263 33.43 20.69 12.24
CA ALA A 263 34.67 21.46 12.38
C ALA A 263 34.84 22.04 13.79
N ILE A 264 33.78 22.58 14.40
CA ILE A 264 33.82 23.11 15.77
C ILE A 264 34.17 22.00 16.77
N LEU A 265 33.51 20.84 16.67
CA LEU A 265 33.77 19.70 17.57
C LEU A 265 35.22 19.21 17.44
N THR A 266 35.68 18.97 16.22
CA THR A 266 37.04 18.49 15.94
C THR A 266 38.09 19.49 16.42
N THR A 267 37.86 20.79 16.18
CA THR A 267 38.83 21.84 16.49
C THR A 267 38.93 22.10 17.99
N ALA A 268 37.80 22.06 18.70
CA ALA A 268 37.79 22.17 20.15
C ALA A 268 38.47 20.96 20.80
N ARG A 269 38.26 19.73 20.27
CA ARG A 269 38.94 18.51 20.73
C ARG A 269 40.45 18.55 20.54
N LEU A 270 40.93 18.94 19.36
CA LEU A 270 42.35 18.91 19.06
C LEU A 270 43.12 20.09 19.65
N SER A 271 42.45 21.18 20.03
CA SER A 271 43.05 22.43 20.54
C SER A 271 44.14 23.05 19.65
N ARG A 272 44.33 22.51 18.44
CA ARG A 272 45.24 22.92 17.39
C ARG A 272 44.59 22.54 16.06
N THR A 273 44.92 23.25 15.00
CA THR A 273 44.43 22.94 13.66
C THR A 273 45.55 23.08 12.64
N ASP A 274 45.48 22.26 11.61
CA ASP A 274 46.25 22.37 10.38
C ASP A 274 45.31 22.21 9.17
N ALA A 275 45.72 22.65 7.98
CA ALA A 275 44.91 22.58 6.77
C ALA A 275 44.76 21.13 6.23
N ALA A 276 45.32 20.14 6.93
CA ALA A 276 45.07 18.73 6.66
C ALA A 276 43.82 18.22 7.38
N ILE A 277 43.26 18.93 8.37
CA ILE A 277 41.98 18.54 9.00
C ILE A 277 40.90 18.40 7.93
N GLY A 278 40.16 17.30 7.99
CA GLY A 278 39.08 16.99 7.06
C GLY A 278 39.53 16.37 5.73
N ARG A 279 40.83 16.32 5.43
CA ARG A 279 41.33 15.71 4.19
C ARG A 279 41.00 14.22 4.14
N GLY A 280 40.32 13.78 3.07
CA GLY A 280 39.89 12.40 2.90
C GLY A 280 38.65 12.02 3.70
N TRP A 281 38.13 12.91 4.56
CA TRP A 281 36.89 12.66 5.31
C TRP A 281 35.69 12.55 4.38
N GLU A 282 35.72 13.21 3.22
CA GLU A 282 34.71 13.04 2.17
C GLU A 282 34.58 11.58 1.72
N LEU A 283 35.69 10.84 1.59
CA LEU A 283 35.68 9.42 1.21
C LEU A 283 35.29 8.53 2.38
N ILE A 284 35.73 8.88 3.60
CA ILE A 284 35.39 8.14 4.82
C ILE A 284 33.88 8.19 5.08
N VAL A 285 33.33 9.41 5.08
CA VAL A 285 31.90 9.65 5.34
C VAL A 285 31.06 9.12 4.19
N LEU A 286 31.48 9.27 2.94
CA LEU A 286 30.81 8.64 1.80
C LEU A 286 30.76 7.12 1.98
N THR A 287 31.86 6.50 2.40
CA THR A 287 31.90 5.06 2.65
C THR A 287 30.94 4.67 3.76
N ALA A 288 30.96 5.37 4.89
CA ALA A 288 30.04 5.13 5.99
C ALA A 288 28.56 5.23 5.56
N VAL A 289 28.20 6.29 4.83
CA VAL A 289 26.83 6.53 4.38
C VAL A 289 26.37 5.44 3.39
N VAL A 290 27.24 5.01 2.48
CA VAL A 290 26.96 3.93 1.53
C VAL A 290 26.88 2.56 2.23
N LEU A 291 27.76 2.30 3.20
CA LEU A 291 27.70 1.10 4.07
C LEU A 291 26.36 1.02 4.82
N GLY A 292 25.87 2.19 5.26
CA GLY A 292 24.53 2.36 5.82
C GLY A 292 23.37 2.17 4.82
N GLY A 293 23.62 1.81 3.57
CA GLY A 293 22.58 1.55 2.56
C GLY A 293 21.85 2.81 2.09
N VAL A 294 22.55 3.95 2.05
CA VAL A 294 22.08 5.17 1.37
C VAL A 294 22.48 5.09 -0.11
N SER A 295 21.52 5.32 -1.01
CA SER A 295 21.73 5.08 -2.43
C SER A 295 22.45 6.24 -3.12
N LEU A 296 23.51 5.93 -3.86
CA LEU A 296 24.21 6.89 -4.74
C LEU A 296 23.35 7.36 -5.91
N LYS A 297 22.32 6.59 -6.30
CA LYS A 297 21.38 6.99 -7.36
C LYS A 297 20.41 8.08 -6.91
N GLY A 298 20.23 8.25 -5.60
CA GLY A 298 19.25 9.14 -5.00
C GLY A 298 17.86 8.53 -4.79
N GLY A 299 17.03 9.27 -4.06
CA GLY A 299 15.67 8.89 -3.71
C GLY A 299 15.54 7.83 -2.61
N ARG A 300 16.65 7.33 -2.06
CA ARG A 300 16.64 6.30 -1.01
C ARG A 300 17.76 6.52 0.00
N GLY A 301 17.40 6.61 1.27
CA GLY A 301 18.36 6.72 2.36
C GLY A 301 17.70 6.93 3.72
N SER A 302 18.50 6.85 4.78
CA SER A 302 18.09 7.17 6.15
C SER A 302 19.31 7.64 6.93
N VAL A 303 19.17 8.76 7.63
CA VAL A 303 20.22 9.27 8.53
C VAL A 303 20.55 8.29 9.66
N LEU A 304 19.57 7.52 10.14
CA LEU A 304 19.80 6.46 11.14
C LEU A 304 20.66 5.34 10.59
N ARG A 305 20.41 4.91 9.35
CA ARG A 305 21.18 3.83 8.73
C ARG A 305 22.60 4.30 8.38
N ALA A 306 22.74 5.54 7.92
CA ALA A 306 24.04 6.18 7.73
C ALA A 306 24.84 6.27 9.03
N THR A 307 24.18 6.57 10.16
CA THR A 307 24.82 6.58 11.49
C THR A 307 25.36 5.21 11.86
N VAL A 308 24.62 4.12 11.59
CA VAL A 308 25.15 2.76 11.78
C VAL A 308 26.40 2.54 10.95
N GLY A 309 26.40 2.97 9.69
CA GLY A 309 27.59 2.91 8.83
C GLY A 309 28.77 3.71 9.39
N VAL A 310 28.54 4.89 9.98
CA VAL A 310 29.58 5.68 10.66
C VAL A 310 30.14 4.95 11.87
N ILE A 311 29.29 4.30 12.67
CA ILE A 311 29.73 3.48 13.80
C ILE A 311 30.66 2.37 13.34
N VAL A 312 30.30 1.65 12.27
CA VAL A 312 31.17 0.59 11.73
C VAL A 312 32.51 1.15 11.28
N VAL A 313 32.52 2.26 10.56
CA VAL A 313 33.75 2.90 10.06
C VAL A 313 34.61 3.43 11.22
N ALA A 314 34.02 4.01 12.26
CA ALA A 314 34.72 4.42 13.47
C ALA A 314 35.33 3.22 14.23
N VAL A 315 34.59 2.13 14.37
CA VAL A 315 35.09 0.88 14.99
C VAL A 315 36.25 0.31 14.18
N ILE A 316 36.17 0.28 12.85
CA ILE A 316 37.27 -0.16 11.98
C ILE A 316 38.51 0.74 12.17
N ARG A 317 38.33 2.06 12.29
CA ARG A 317 39.43 2.99 12.57
C ARG A 317 40.11 2.65 13.89
N GLN A 318 39.34 2.49 14.96
CA GLN A 318 39.89 2.22 16.28
C GLN A 318 40.53 0.83 16.37
N ALA A 319 39.98 -0.17 15.67
CA ALA A 319 40.60 -1.49 15.54
C ALA A 319 41.96 -1.40 14.84
N THR A 320 42.05 -0.64 13.73
CA THR A 320 43.31 -0.46 12.99
C THR A 320 44.38 0.19 13.87
N ILE A 321 43.99 1.18 14.69
CA ILE A 321 44.88 1.84 15.65
C ILE A 321 45.31 0.89 16.77
N ALA A 322 44.38 0.09 17.31
CA ALA A 322 44.65 -0.86 18.38
C ALA A 322 45.67 -1.94 17.96
N GLU A 323 45.62 -2.36 16.70
CA GLU A 323 46.57 -3.29 16.10
C GLU A 323 47.93 -2.65 15.71
N GLY A 324 48.10 -1.34 15.96
CA GLY A 324 49.33 -0.62 15.63
C GLY A 324 49.58 -0.46 14.13
N LEU A 325 48.54 -0.57 13.29
CA LEU A 325 48.64 -0.44 11.84
C LEU A 325 48.62 1.04 11.41
N ASP A 326 49.36 1.35 10.34
CA ASP A 326 49.36 2.68 9.74
C ASP A 326 47.99 3.07 9.16
N PHE A 327 47.72 4.38 9.14
CA PHE A 327 46.47 4.94 8.56
C PHE A 327 46.23 4.57 7.09
N ASN A 328 47.29 4.23 6.34
CA ASN A 328 47.17 3.76 4.97
C ASN A 328 46.40 2.43 4.88
N TYR A 329 46.58 1.52 5.85
CA TYR A 329 45.82 0.26 5.91
C TYR A 329 44.34 0.52 6.15
N TYR A 330 44.00 1.44 7.05
CA TYR A 330 42.61 1.87 7.27
C TYR A 330 41.95 2.34 5.97
N THR A 331 42.66 3.14 5.17
CA THR A 331 42.16 3.64 3.89
C THR A 331 41.90 2.51 2.89
N VAL A 332 42.79 1.51 2.81
CA VAL A 332 42.62 0.33 1.95
C VAL A 332 41.44 -0.53 2.40
N ILE A 333 41.30 -0.80 3.70
CA ILE A 333 40.18 -1.55 4.27
C ILE A 333 38.86 -0.85 3.93
N LEU A 334 38.82 0.47 4.08
CA LEU A 334 37.63 1.26 3.80
C LEU A 334 37.26 1.25 2.31
N ALA A 335 38.23 1.36 1.41
CA ALA A 335 38.01 1.25 -0.03
C ALA A 335 37.48 -0.14 -0.43
N ALA A 336 38.04 -1.21 0.15
CA ALA A 336 37.56 -2.57 -0.07
C ALA A 336 36.13 -2.77 0.45
N ALA A 337 35.81 -2.25 1.64
CA ALA A 337 34.48 -2.29 2.22
C ALA A 337 33.46 -1.52 1.36
N LEU A 338 33.82 -0.32 0.89
CA LEU A 338 32.98 0.46 -0.02
C LEU A 338 32.65 -0.32 -1.29
N LEU A 339 33.66 -0.93 -1.92
CA LEU A 339 33.48 -1.71 -3.14
C LEU A 339 32.58 -2.94 -2.92
N ALA A 340 32.82 -3.71 -1.85
CA ALA A 340 32.00 -4.87 -1.52
C ALA A 340 30.54 -4.49 -1.27
N PHE A 341 30.29 -3.46 -0.46
CA PHE A 341 28.94 -3.05 -0.10
C PHE A 341 28.19 -2.39 -1.24
N THR A 342 28.86 -1.61 -2.10
CA THR A 342 28.22 -1.07 -3.31
C THR A 342 27.80 -2.17 -4.28
N ILE A 343 28.62 -3.21 -4.48
CA ILE A 343 28.24 -4.37 -5.31
C ILE A 343 27.02 -5.07 -4.71
N LEU A 344 27.03 -5.32 -3.40
CA LEU A 344 25.93 -5.99 -2.70
C LEU A 344 24.62 -5.19 -2.76
N ASP A 345 24.66 -3.86 -2.55
CA ASP A 345 23.48 -2.99 -2.66
C ASP A 345 22.89 -3.02 -4.08
N LEU A 346 23.75 -2.93 -5.11
CA LEU A 346 23.33 -2.99 -6.51
C LEU A 346 22.66 -4.33 -6.85
N GLN A 347 23.26 -5.45 -6.45
CA GLN A 347 22.68 -6.78 -6.68
C GLN A 347 21.39 -6.95 -5.90
N TRP A 348 21.36 -6.57 -4.61
CA TRP A 348 20.17 -6.65 -3.77
C TRP A 348 18.99 -5.90 -4.40
N GLY A 349 19.21 -4.65 -4.84
CA GLY A 349 18.17 -3.87 -5.50
C GLY A 349 17.60 -4.54 -6.76
N LYS A 350 18.45 -5.18 -7.57
CA LYS A 350 18.06 -5.91 -8.79
C LYS A 350 17.30 -7.20 -8.49
N TYR A 351 17.83 -8.05 -7.60
CA TYR A 351 17.23 -9.33 -7.25
C TYR A 351 15.94 -9.16 -6.44
N ARG A 352 15.87 -8.17 -5.53
CA ARG A 352 14.67 -7.88 -4.75
C ARG A 352 13.48 -7.54 -5.65
N ARG A 353 13.65 -6.65 -6.64
CA ARG A 353 12.57 -6.29 -7.58
C ARG A 353 12.06 -7.48 -8.38
N ARG A 354 12.99 -8.27 -8.94
CA ARG A 354 12.65 -9.52 -9.64
C ARG A 354 11.95 -10.52 -8.73
N ALA A 355 12.37 -10.61 -7.46
CA ALA A 355 11.73 -11.49 -6.49
C ALA A 355 10.30 -11.03 -6.17
N VAL A 356 10.08 -9.73 -5.94
CA VAL A 356 8.74 -9.15 -5.74
C VAL A 356 7.81 -9.50 -6.91
N GLU A 357 8.24 -9.22 -8.14
CA GLU A 357 7.44 -9.50 -9.35
C GLU A 357 7.11 -11.00 -9.47
N LYS A 358 8.09 -11.87 -9.24
CA LYS A 358 7.88 -13.32 -9.32
C LYS A 358 6.98 -13.85 -8.20
N LEU A 359 7.09 -13.31 -6.99
CA LEU A 359 6.46 -13.85 -5.78
C LEU A 359 5.08 -13.24 -5.48
N LYS A 360 4.65 -12.23 -6.25
CA LYS A 360 3.39 -11.51 -6.04
C LYS A 360 2.15 -12.41 -6.08
N ILE A 361 2.10 -13.36 -7.01
CA ILE A 361 0.96 -14.28 -7.20
C ILE A 361 1.23 -15.61 -6.48
N ASP A 362 0.33 -15.99 -5.58
CA ASP A 362 0.46 -17.18 -4.73
C ASP A 362 -0.88 -17.96 -4.62
N PRO A 363 -1.24 -18.73 -5.65
CA PRO A 363 -2.54 -19.40 -5.71
C PRO A 363 -2.73 -20.39 -4.55
N ALA A 364 -3.91 -20.42 -3.94
CA ALA A 364 -4.27 -21.39 -2.90
C ALA A 364 -4.80 -22.67 -3.53
N ARG A 365 -4.56 -23.82 -2.89
CA ARG A 365 -5.20 -25.07 -3.31
C ARG A 365 -6.67 -25.04 -2.89
N VAL A 366 -7.58 -25.26 -3.84
CA VAL A 366 -9.02 -25.39 -3.57
C VAL A 366 -9.53 -26.71 -4.15
N ARG A 367 -10.40 -27.38 -3.39
CA ARG A 367 -11.09 -28.58 -3.83
C ARG A 367 -12.59 -28.32 -3.77
N LEU A 368 -13.16 -28.05 -4.93
CA LEU A 368 -14.60 -28.03 -5.10
C LEU A 368 -15.13 -29.48 -5.08
N GLY A 369 -16.36 -29.68 -4.64
CA GLY A 369 -17.01 -30.99 -4.66
C GLY A 369 -17.40 -31.42 -6.08
N PRO A 370 -18.31 -32.40 -6.23
CA PRO A 370 -18.68 -32.92 -7.54
C PRO A 370 -19.18 -31.80 -8.47
N LEU A 371 -18.87 -31.93 -9.75
CA LEU A 371 -19.35 -31.02 -10.79
C LEU A 371 -20.70 -31.55 -11.30
N THR A 372 -21.75 -30.76 -11.14
CA THR A 372 -23.07 -31.07 -11.67
C THR A 372 -23.05 -30.99 -13.20
N ASP A 373 -23.53 -32.04 -13.86
CA ASP A 373 -23.70 -32.04 -15.32
C ASP A 373 -24.97 -31.28 -15.68
N VAL A 374 -24.79 -30.02 -16.09
CA VAL A 374 -25.91 -29.17 -16.53
C VAL A 374 -26.51 -29.65 -17.85
N THR A 375 -25.77 -30.44 -18.65
CA THR A 375 -26.24 -30.90 -19.97
C THR A 375 -27.14 -32.13 -19.91
N ALA A 376 -27.25 -32.76 -18.73
CA ALA A 376 -28.12 -33.89 -18.51
C ALA A 376 -29.59 -33.49 -18.76
N PRO A 377 -30.31 -34.20 -19.67
CA PRO A 377 -31.68 -33.84 -20.02
C PRO A 377 -32.66 -34.13 -18.87
N GLY A 378 -33.71 -33.33 -18.78
CA GLY A 378 -34.79 -33.53 -17.80
C GLY A 378 -34.44 -33.13 -16.37
N THR A 379 -33.37 -32.35 -16.17
CA THR A 379 -33.00 -31.78 -14.87
C THR A 379 -33.36 -30.29 -14.83
N VAL A 380 -33.48 -29.72 -13.63
CA VAL A 380 -33.68 -28.26 -13.47
C VAL A 380 -32.53 -27.45 -14.09
N TRP A 381 -31.35 -28.07 -14.27
CA TRP A 381 -30.17 -27.43 -14.83
C TRP A 381 -30.11 -27.46 -16.36
N THR A 382 -30.95 -28.26 -17.03
CA THR A 382 -30.91 -28.43 -18.49
C THR A 382 -30.99 -27.06 -19.20
N PRO A 383 -30.00 -26.69 -20.04
CA PRO A 383 -29.99 -25.42 -20.75
C PRO A 383 -31.26 -25.19 -21.58
N ASN A 384 -31.85 -24.01 -21.40
CA ASN A 384 -33.01 -23.53 -22.14
C ASN A 384 -32.70 -22.18 -22.84
N CYS A 385 -33.72 -21.51 -23.35
CA CYS A 385 -33.60 -20.21 -24.03
C CYS A 385 -34.44 -19.12 -23.34
N ALA A 386 -34.75 -19.28 -22.05
CA ALA A 386 -35.68 -18.40 -21.34
C ALA A 386 -35.22 -16.93 -21.29
N LEU A 387 -33.92 -16.65 -21.39
CA LEU A 387 -33.37 -15.29 -21.37
C LEU A 387 -33.05 -14.74 -22.77
N THR A 388 -33.03 -15.58 -23.80
CA THR A 388 -32.51 -15.25 -25.13
C THR A 388 -33.21 -14.06 -25.78
N ASP A 389 -34.54 -14.04 -25.68
CA ASP A 389 -35.42 -13.10 -26.38
C ASP A 389 -35.98 -12.01 -25.45
N ALA A 390 -35.42 -11.88 -24.23
CA ALA A 390 -35.81 -10.83 -23.29
C ALA A 390 -35.65 -9.44 -23.93
N PRO A 391 -36.68 -8.58 -23.94
CA PRO A 391 -36.57 -7.22 -24.47
C PRO A 391 -35.47 -6.39 -23.77
N PRO A 392 -34.69 -5.60 -24.51
CA PRO A 392 -33.61 -4.82 -23.92
C PRO A 392 -34.13 -3.49 -23.34
N VAL A 393 -33.52 -3.05 -22.23
CA VAL A 393 -33.66 -1.70 -21.69
C VAL A 393 -32.33 -0.96 -21.83
N GLY A 394 -32.37 0.29 -22.30
CA GLY A 394 -31.17 1.13 -22.44
C GLY A 394 -30.15 0.64 -23.49
N LEU A 395 -30.62 0.00 -24.57
CA LEU A 395 -29.77 -0.57 -25.61
C LEU A 395 -28.82 0.46 -26.22
N GLY A 396 -27.51 0.20 -26.12
CA GLY A 396 -26.46 1.06 -26.65
C GLY A 396 -26.16 2.29 -25.78
N ARG A 397 -26.97 2.55 -24.75
CA ARG A 397 -26.74 3.64 -23.78
C ARG A 397 -25.85 3.17 -22.64
N ILE A 398 -26.12 1.97 -22.12
CA ILE A 398 -25.40 1.36 -21.00
C ILE A 398 -24.08 0.73 -21.49
N ARG A 399 -23.06 0.73 -20.64
CA ARG A 399 -21.79 0.03 -20.90
C ARG A 399 -21.36 -0.81 -19.70
N GLY A 400 -21.65 -2.10 -19.77
CA GLY A 400 -21.25 -3.10 -18.79
C GLY A 400 -21.83 -2.85 -17.42
N ALA A 401 -23.17 -2.88 -17.31
CA ALA A 401 -23.83 -2.72 -16.02
C ALA A 401 -23.66 -3.98 -15.17
N GLU A 402 -23.17 -3.82 -13.95
CA GLU A 402 -22.94 -4.92 -13.02
C GLU A 402 -24.25 -5.30 -12.31
N ALA A 403 -24.97 -4.31 -11.79
CA ALA A 403 -26.29 -4.50 -11.21
C ALA A 403 -27.33 -3.51 -11.72
N CYS A 404 -28.60 -3.83 -11.44
CA CYS A 404 -29.72 -2.92 -11.67
C CYS A 404 -30.68 -2.93 -10.48
N ALA A 405 -31.31 -1.79 -10.23
CA ALA A 405 -32.33 -1.63 -9.21
C ALA A 405 -33.55 -0.94 -9.80
N VAL A 406 -34.73 -1.22 -9.26
CA VAL A 406 -35.99 -0.58 -9.68
C VAL A 406 -36.59 0.09 -8.45
N ASP A 407 -36.99 1.35 -8.59
CA ASP A 407 -37.59 2.12 -7.50
C ASP A 407 -39.10 1.85 -7.36
N PRO A 408 -39.76 2.39 -6.32
CA PRO A 408 -41.20 2.26 -6.12
C PRO A 408 -42.05 2.79 -7.27
N GLU A 409 -41.55 3.74 -8.06
CA GLU A 409 -42.18 4.41 -9.21
C GLU A 409 -41.90 3.71 -10.56
N GLY A 410 -41.01 2.71 -10.57
CA GLY A 410 -40.79 1.82 -11.71
C GLY A 410 -39.67 2.33 -12.61
N ASN A 411 -38.95 3.34 -12.14
CA ASN A 411 -37.75 3.80 -12.80
C ASN A 411 -36.64 2.76 -12.58
N ILE A 412 -35.93 2.45 -13.66
CA ILE A 412 -34.89 1.44 -13.69
C ILE A 412 -33.55 2.14 -13.61
N TYR A 413 -32.71 1.71 -12.68
CA TYR A 413 -31.39 2.27 -12.44
C TYR A 413 -30.30 1.26 -12.75
N ALA A 414 -29.23 1.70 -13.40
CA ALA A 414 -28.07 0.87 -13.70
C ALA A 414 -26.78 1.67 -13.70
N GLY A 415 -25.83 1.22 -12.88
CA GLY A 415 -24.45 1.71 -12.88
C GLY A 415 -23.67 1.15 -14.07
N ASP A 416 -22.82 1.95 -14.70
CA ASP A 416 -21.98 1.51 -15.83
C ASP A 416 -20.48 1.74 -15.59
N GLN A 417 -19.64 1.15 -16.45
CA GLN A 417 -18.18 1.21 -16.35
C GLN A 417 -17.57 2.62 -16.43
N ARG A 418 -18.34 3.63 -16.84
CA ARG A 418 -17.88 5.02 -16.88
C ARG A 418 -18.05 5.73 -15.54
N GLY A 419 -18.65 5.08 -14.55
CA GLY A 419 -19.00 5.69 -13.28
C GLY A 419 -20.30 6.48 -13.33
N TRP A 420 -21.19 6.14 -14.26
CA TRP A 420 -22.50 6.77 -14.39
C TRP A 420 -23.59 5.84 -13.87
N VAL A 421 -24.54 6.39 -13.13
CA VAL A 421 -25.79 5.72 -12.79
C VAL A 421 -26.85 6.26 -13.72
N TRP A 422 -27.37 5.41 -14.59
CA TRP A 422 -28.47 5.70 -15.49
C TRP A 422 -29.81 5.56 -14.78
N ARG A 423 -30.81 6.34 -15.20
CA ARG A 423 -32.22 6.19 -14.85
C ARG A 423 -33.05 6.12 -16.13
N PHE A 424 -33.91 5.11 -16.24
CA PHE A 424 -34.90 4.95 -17.29
C PHE A 424 -36.29 5.02 -16.69
N ARG A 425 -37.16 5.87 -17.22
CA ARG A 425 -38.54 6.07 -16.71
C ARG A 425 -39.45 4.97 -17.22
N GLY A 426 -39.29 3.78 -16.63
CA GLY A 426 -39.95 2.57 -17.06
C GLY A 426 -39.22 1.84 -18.20
N PRO A 427 -39.74 0.69 -18.63
CA PRO A 427 -39.07 -0.19 -19.59
C PRO A 427 -39.08 0.32 -21.04
N ASP A 428 -40.03 1.20 -21.38
CA ASP A 428 -40.17 1.75 -22.74
C ASP A 428 -39.31 3.01 -22.96
N ASP A 429 -38.71 3.56 -21.90
CA ASP A 429 -37.74 4.64 -22.00
C ASP A 429 -36.41 4.09 -22.56
N THR A 430 -36.13 4.41 -23.82
CA THR A 430 -34.93 3.96 -24.54
C THR A 430 -33.78 4.96 -24.49
N GLU A 431 -34.06 6.22 -24.13
CA GLU A 431 -33.04 7.26 -24.07
C GLU A 431 -32.35 7.27 -22.71
N GLY A 432 -33.14 7.22 -21.63
CA GLY A 432 -32.67 7.34 -20.26
C GLY A 432 -31.98 8.68 -19.97
N GLU A 433 -31.68 8.91 -18.70
CA GLU A 433 -30.91 10.07 -18.24
C GLU A 433 -29.82 9.66 -17.25
N ILE A 434 -28.77 10.48 -17.14
CA ILE A 434 -27.72 10.28 -16.15
C ILE A 434 -28.24 10.82 -14.82
N PHE A 435 -28.57 9.91 -13.91
CA PHE A 435 -29.03 10.24 -12.57
C PHE A 435 -27.87 10.70 -11.68
N SER A 436 -26.72 10.02 -11.75
CA SER A 436 -25.56 10.36 -10.93
C SER A 436 -24.22 10.02 -11.59
N ARG A 437 -23.16 10.67 -11.12
CA ARG A 437 -21.76 10.40 -11.52
C ARG A 437 -20.94 10.12 -10.28
N THR A 438 -20.74 8.84 -9.96
CA THR A 438 -19.98 8.39 -8.77
C THR A 438 -18.47 8.54 -8.96
N GLY A 439 -17.99 8.57 -10.21
CA GLY A 439 -16.58 8.67 -10.58
C GLY A 439 -15.85 7.33 -10.69
N GLY A 440 -16.23 6.32 -9.91
CA GLY A 440 -15.74 4.94 -9.97
C GLY A 440 -16.80 3.96 -10.47
N PHE A 441 -16.44 2.70 -10.73
CA PHE A 441 -17.37 1.71 -11.28
C PHE A 441 -18.49 1.39 -10.26
N PRO A 442 -19.76 1.73 -10.52
CA PRO A 442 -20.87 1.40 -9.64
C PRO A 442 -21.28 -0.06 -9.88
N CYS A 443 -21.04 -0.89 -8.88
CA CYS A 443 -21.37 -2.30 -8.85
C CYS A 443 -22.80 -2.49 -8.30
N GLY A 444 -22.95 -3.03 -7.10
CA GLY A 444 -24.22 -3.33 -6.45
C GLY A 444 -25.01 -2.09 -6.03
N HIS A 445 -26.34 -2.25 -6.03
CA HIS A 445 -27.31 -1.21 -5.76
C HIS A 445 -28.38 -1.72 -4.78
N ALA A 446 -28.68 -0.92 -3.75
CA ALA A 446 -29.83 -1.18 -2.87
C ALA A 446 -30.53 0.13 -2.50
N TRP A 447 -31.75 0.02 -2.00
CA TRP A 447 -32.51 1.16 -1.49
C TRP A 447 -32.53 1.13 0.04
N ASP A 448 -32.34 2.28 0.68
CA ASP A 448 -32.57 2.40 2.12
C ASP A 448 -34.05 2.68 2.43
N ARG A 449 -34.39 2.73 3.74
CA ARG A 449 -35.78 2.97 4.19
C ARG A 449 -36.29 4.37 3.85
N GLU A 450 -35.38 5.31 3.62
CA GLU A 450 -35.70 6.68 3.27
C GLU A 450 -35.83 6.89 1.76
N GLY A 451 -35.75 5.82 0.96
CA GLY A 451 -35.87 5.89 -0.50
C GLY A 451 -34.62 6.44 -1.18
N ARG A 452 -33.45 6.40 -0.51
CA ARG A 452 -32.17 6.84 -1.08
C ARG A 452 -31.43 5.63 -1.63
N MET A 453 -30.70 5.84 -2.73
CA MET A 453 -29.96 4.79 -3.38
C MET A 453 -28.61 4.61 -2.70
N LEU A 454 -28.29 3.38 -2.30
CA LEU A 454 -26.96 2.97 -1.88
C LEU A 454 -26.25 2.29 -3.03
N VAL A 455 -24.98 2.63 -3.23
CA VAL A 455 -24.18 2.15 -4.34
C VAL A 455 -22.81 1.70 -3.85
N ALA A 456 -22.46 0.45 -4.14
CA ALA A 456 -21.12 -0.07 -4.00
C ALA A 456 -20.27 0.47 -5.17
N VAL A 457 -19.23 1.24 -4.89
CA VAL A 457 -18.37 1.81 -5.91
C VAL A 457 -16.99 1.18 -5.82
N GLY A 458 -16.66 0.37 -6.84
CA GLY A 458 -15.38 -0.33 -6.95
C GLY A 458 -14.19 0.64 -6.85
N GLY A 459 -13.27 0.36 -5.93
CA GLY A 459 -12.12 1.21 -5.64
C GLY A 459 -12.38 2.46 -4.78
N MET A 460 -13.63 2.76 -4.43
CA MET A 460 -14.00 4.00 -3.72
C MET A 460 -14.78 3.78 -2.41
N GLY A 461 -15.50 2.67 -2.27
CA GLY A 461 -16.28 2.35 -1.07
C GLY A 461 -17.79 2.41 -1.31
N VAL A 462 -18.56 2.66 -0.25
CA VAL A 462 -20.03 2.76 -0.31
C VAL A 462 -20.46 4.21 -0.35
N TYR A 463 -21.36 4.52 -1.29
CA TYR A 463 -21.94 5.85 -1.50
C TYR A 463 -23.45 5.78 -1.34
N ARG A 464 -24.03 6.92 -0.94
CA ARG A 464 -25.46 7.17 -0.91
C ARG A 464 -25.77 8.28 -1.90
N ILE A 465 -26.84 8.12 -2.67
CA ILE A 465 -27.29 9.07 -3.67
C ILE A 465 -28.73 9.45 -3.31
N ASP A 466 -28.93 10.72 -3.00
CA ASP A 466 -30.25 11.30 -2.73
C ASP A 466 -31.01 11.55 -4.05
N ALA A 467 -32.27 11.98 -3.97
CA ALA A 467 -33.12 12.25 -5.14
C ALA A 467 -32.52 13.29 -6.12
N ASP A 468 -31.64 14.18 -5.63
CA ASP A 468 -30.94 15.19 -6.43
C ASP A 468 -29.80 14.61 -7.29
N GLY A 469 -29.45 13.33 -7.11
CA GLY A 469 -28.42 12.65 -7.90
C GLY A 469 -26.98 12.86 -7.41
N GLU A 470 -26.78 13.60 -6.32
CA GLU A 470 -25.45 13.90 -5.77
C GLU A 470 -24.92 12.76 -4.88
N PRO A 471 -23.76 12.14 -5.19
CA PRO A 471 -23.21 11.03 -4.43
C PRO A 471 -22.47 11.49 -3.16
N GLN A 472 -22.90 10.98 -2.01
CA GLN A 472 -22.29 11.20 -0.70
C GLN A 472 -21.57 9.93 -0.23
N MET A 473 -20.30 10.05 0.15
CA MET A 473 -19.54 8.91 0.68
C MET A 473 -20.06 8.51 2.07
N VAL A 474 -20.42 7.23 2.22
CA VAL A 474 -20.84 6.64 3.50
C VAL A 474 -19.65 6.02 4.23
N ALA A 475 -18.88 5.18 3.54
CA ALA A 475 -17.69 4.54 4.10
C ALA A 475 -16.69 4.14 3.01
N ASN A 476 -15.40 4.36 3.27
CA ASN A 476 -14.31 3.91 2.38
C ASN A 476 -13.17 3.19 3.11
N ARG A 477 -13.25 3.09 4.45
CA ARG A 477 -12.19 2.51 5.30
C ARG A 477 -12.76 1.79 6.51
N VAL A 478 -12.01 0.80 6.97
CA VAL A 478 -12.16 0.09 8.24
C VAL A 478 -10.87 0.14 9.05
N SER A 479 -10.89 -0.34 10.29
CA SER A 479 -9.68 -0.47 11.11
C SER A 479 -8.63 -1.38 10.46
N ARG A 480 -7.39 -0.90 10.36
CA ARG A 480 -6.26 -1.68 9.85
C ARG A 480 -5.93 -2.85 10.78
N SER A 481 -5.63 -4.02 10.22
CA SER A 481 -5.16 -5.15 11.02
C SER A 481 -3.75 -4.88 11.57
N PRO A 482 -3.48 -5.13 12.86
CA PRO A 482 -2.22 -4.75 13.52
C PRO A 482 -0.98 -5.45 12.94
N LEU A 483 -1.14 -6.69 12.47
CA LEU A 483 -0.07 -7.51 11.91
C LEU A 483 -0.05 -7.52 10.37
N SER A 484 -0.94 -6.77 9.70
CA SER A 484 -0.97 -6.79 8.24
C SER A 484 0.24 -6.06 7.67
N LEU A 485 1.01 -6.75 6.83
CA LEU A 485 2.11 -6.15 6.08
C LEU A 485 1.55 -5.09 5.14
N VAL A 486 0.48 -5.37 4.41
CA VAL A 486 -0.17 -4.42 3.48
C VAL A 486 -1.23 -3.60 4.22
N ASP A 487 -1.46 -2.35 3.81
CA ASP A 487 -2.59 -1.59 4.36
C ASP A 487 -3.92 -2.18 3.85
N ASP A 488 -4.62 -2.88 4.74
CA ASP A 488 -5.90 -3.52 4.51
C ASP A 488 -7.09 -2.66 5.00
N SER A 489 -6.86 -1.39 5.37
CA SER A 489 -7.92 -0.51 5.87
C SER A 489 -8.89 -0.05 4.77
N GLY A 490 -8.41 0.15 3.54
CA GLY A 490 -9.24 0.68 2.45
C GLY A 490 -10.23 -0.35 1.92
N LEU A 491 -11.45 0.09 1.62
CA LEU A 491 -12.45 -0.67 0.87
C LEU A 491 -12.12 -0.53 -0.62
N ARG A 492 -11.52 -1.57 -1.23
CA ARG A 492 -10.91 -1.49 -2.57
C ARG A 492 -11.72 -2.21 -3.64
N ALA A 493 -12.41 -3.28 -3.26
CA ALA A 493 -13.11 -4.16 -4.16
C ALA A 493 -14.52 -4.41 -3.62
N VAL A 494 -15.20 -3.32 -3.22
CA VAL A 494 -16.61 -3.39 -2.84
C VAL A 494 -17.42 -3.75 -4.07
N ASP A 495 -18.22 -4.80 -3.97
CA ASP A 495 -18.99 -5.34 -5.10
C ASP A 495 -20.48 -5.16 -4.87
N ASP A 496 -21.04 -5.79 -3.84
CA ASP A 496 -22.48 -5.77 -3.59
C ASP A 496 -22.80 -5.29 -2.18
N LEU A 497 -24.04 -4.83 -1.99
CA LEU A 497 -24.52 -4.38 -0.70
C LEU A 497 -26.02 -4.55 -0.54
N ASP A 498 -26.46 -4.64 0.71
CA ASP A 498 -27.87 -4.62 1.07
C ASP A 498 -28.09 -4.09 2.50
N VAL A 499 -29.34 -3.75 2.83
CA VAL A 499 -29.71 -3.09 4.09
C VAL A 499 -30.43 -4.07 5.02
N ALA A 500 -29.93 -4.20 6.25
CA ALA A 500 -30.55 -5.02 7.28
C ALA A 500 -31.68 -4.26 8.02
N PRO A 501 -32.59 -4.96 8.75
CA PRO A 501 -33.70 -4.33 9.48
C PRO A 501 -33.30 -3.26 10.52
N ASP A 502 -32.07 -3.28 11.01
CA ASP A 502 -31.53 -2.29 11.95
C ASP A 502 -31.02 -1.01 11.25
N GLY A 503 -31.12 -0.93 9.92
CA GLY A 503 -30.62 0.17 9.08
C GLY A 503 -29.12 0.08 8.79
N SER A 504 -28.43 -0.97 9.24
CA SER A 504 -27.03 -1.19 8.88
C SER A 504 -26.91 -1.69 7.45
N ILE A 505 -25.85 -1.23 6.78
CA ILE A 505 -25.52 -1.68 5.43
C ILE A 505 -24.50 -2.81 5.55
N TYR A 506 -24.78 -3.93 4.90
CA TYR A 506 -23.84 -5.02 4.74
C TYR A 506 -23.29 -4.98 3.32
N ALA A 507 -21.96 -4.98 3.18
CA ALA A 507 -21.32 -4.90 1.87
C ALA A 507 -20.21 -5.94 1.75
N SER A 508 -20.09 -6.56 0.58
CA SER A 508 -18.96 -7.41 0.24
C SER A 508 -17.78 -6.56 -0.18
N ASP A 509 -16.58 -6.96 0.24
CA ASP A 509 -15.32 -6.43 -0.28
C ASP A 509 -14.47 -7.63 -0.68
N PHE A 510 -14.45 -7.94 -1.98
CA PHE A 510 -13.99 -9.23 -2.46
C PHE A 510 -12.47 -9.41 -2.34
N SER A 511 -11.73 -8.30 -2.20
CA SER A 511 -10.28 -8.31 -2.00
C SER A 511 -9.79 -7.12 -1.18
N ILE A 512 -9.07 -7.41 -0.10
CA ILE A 512 -8.28 -6.39 0.63
C ILE A 512 -7.04 -5.92 -0.15
N ARG A 513 -6.76 -6.47 -1.34
CA ARG A 513 -5.50 -6.27 -2.07
C ARG A 513 -5.70 -5.66 -3.45
N ASN A 514 -6.53 -6.30 -4.25
CA ASN A 514 -6.79 -5.97 -5.64
C ASN A 514 -7.97 -5.01 -5.74
N ASN A 515 -8.05 -4.25 -6.83
CA ASN A 515 -9.21 -3.40 -7.11
C ASN A 515 -10.24 -4.18 -7.94
N SER A 516 -11.46 -3.65 -8.06
CA SER A 516 -12.53 -4.27 -8.85
C SER A 516 -12.13 -4.59 -10.30
N THR A 517 -11.25 -3.78 -10.91
CA THR A 517 -10.75 -3.99 -12.28
C THR A 517 -9.80 -5.19 -12.43
N ASP A 518 -9.18 -5.64 -11.33
CA ASP A 518 -8.18 -6.71 -11.31
C ASP A 518 -8.77 -8.06 -10.85
N PHE A 519 -10.09 -8.24 -10.98
CA PHE A 519 -10.83 -9.41 -10.46
C PHE A 519 -10.31 -10.76 -10.96
N LEU A 520 -9.75 -10.82 -12.18
CA LEU A 520 -9.13 -12.03 -12.75
C LEU A 520 -7.99 -12.56 -11.86
N LEU A 521 -7.29 -11.69 -11.13
CA LEU A 521 -6.25 -12.12 -10.18
C LEU A 521 -6.86 -12.93 -9.03
N GLU A 522 -8.02 -12.54 -8.51
CA GLU A 522 -8.71 -13.30 -7.46
C GLU A 522 -9.23 -14.64 -7.98
N LEU A 523 -9.70 -14.69 -9.24
CA LEU A 523 -10.09 -15.94 -9.89
C LEU A 523 -8.91 -16.87 -10.20
N VAL A 524 -7.67 -16.39 -10.34
CA VAL A 524 -6.53 -17.30 -10.51
C VAL A 524 -5.95 -17.71 -9.16
N GLU A 525 -5.96 -16.81 -8.19
CA GLU A 525 -5.38 -17.05 -6.89
C GLU A 525 -6.26 -17.92 -5.99
N PHE A 526 -7.59 -17.80 -6.07
CA PHE A 526 -8.54 -18.49 -5.19
C PHE A 526 -8.17 -18.35 -3.70
N ARG A 527 -7.56 -17.22 -3.34
CA ARG A 527 -7.14 -16.97 -1.97
C ARG A 527 -8.29 -16.33 -1.18
N PRO A 528 -8.37 -16.60 0.12
CA PRO A 528 -9.37 -16.02 1.00
C PRO A 528 -9.04 -14.54 1.32
N ASN A 529 -9.08 -13.67 0.31
CA ASN A 529 -8.73 -12.25 0.43
C ASN A 529 -9.93 -11.35 0.78
N GLY A 530 -11.15 -11.88 0.67
CA GLY A 530 -12.37 -11.10 0.80
C GLY A 530 -12.91 -11.05 2.22
N ARG A 531 -13.86 -10.13 2.42
CA ARG A 531 -14.50 -9.86 3.71
C ARG A 531 -15.92 -9.33 3.52
N LEU A 532 -16.71 -9.43 4.58
CA LEU A 532 -18.01 -8.79 4.71
C LEU A 532 -17.90 -7.65 5.71
N ILE A 533 -18.40 -6.48 5.33
CA ILE A 533 -18.36 -5.24 6.09
C ILE A 533 -19.75 -4.92 6.59
N LYS A 534 -19.88 -4.55 7.87
CA LYS A 534 -21.06 -3.90 8.43
C LYS A 534 -20.78 -2.41 8.56
N ILE A 535 -21.65 -1.59 8.01
CA ILE A 535 -21.62 -0.14 8.15
C ILE A 535 -22.85 0.25 8.97
N ALA A 536 -22.62 0.70 10.20
CA ALA A 536 -23.71 1.17 11.05
C ALA A 536 -24.32 2.47 10.49
N PRO A 537 -25.57 2.83 10.85
CA PRO A 537 -26.23 4.06 10.38
C PRO A 537 -25.45 5.35 10.62
N ASN A 538 -24.53 5.37 11.59
CA ASN A 538 -23.63 6.49 11.87
C ASN A 538 -22.39 6.55 10.95
N GLY A 539 -22.30 5.70 9.93
CA GLY A 539 -21.18 5.59 8.99
C GLY A 539 -19.98 4.77 9.49
N LYS A 540 -20.03 4.21 10.71
CA LYS A 540 -18.93 3.40 11.24
C LYS A 540 -18.89 2.03 10.55
N ALA A 541 -17.84 1.78 9.78
CA ALA A 541 -17.59 0.52 9.11
C ALA A 541 -16.70 -0.43 9.96
N GLU A 542 -17.12 -1.69 10.09
CA GLU A 542 -16.34 -2.75 10.73
C GLU A 542 -16.40 -4.08 9.94
N VAL A 543 -15.31 -4.85 10.01
CA VAL A 543 -15.26 -6.18 9.39
C VAL A 543 -16.00 -7.17 10.28
N VAL A 544 -17.12 -7.72 9.80
CA VAL A 544 -17.92 -8.72 10.54
C VAL A 544 -17.47 -10.15 10.25
N ALA A 545 -17.05 -10.41 9.01
CA ALA A 545 -16.51 -11.70 8.61
C ALA A 545 -15.35 -11.50 7.62
N SER A 546 -14.30 -12.31 7.76
CA SER A 546 -13.04 -12.18 7.03
C SER A 546 -12.64 -13.51 6.38
N ASN A 547 -11.70 -13.47 5.43
CA ASN A 547 -11.16 -14.64 4.75
C ASN A 547 -12.19 -15.39 3.89
N PHE A 548 -13.11 -14.66 3.25
CA PHE A 548 -13.93 -15.21 2.17
C PHE A 548 -13.09 -15.37 0.90
N VAL A 549 -13.39 -16.39 0.10
CA VAL A 549 -12.80 -16.56 -1.23
C VAL A 549 -13.73 -15.92 -2.25
N PHE A 550 -13.44 -14.66 -2.58
CA PHE A 550 -14.23 -13.86 -3.52
C PHE A 550 -15.73 -13.78 -3.12
N PRO A 551 -16.07 -13.12 -2.00
CA PRO A 551 -17.45 -12.79 -1.67
C PRO A 551 -17.98 -11.76 -2.66
N ASN A 552 -19.09 -12.04 -3.32
CA ASN A 552 -19.71 -11.13 -4.28
C ASN A 552 -21.09 -10.68 -3.78
N GLY A 553 -22.18 -11.26 -4.26
CA GLY A 553 -23.54 -10.93 -3.85
C GLY A 553 -23.79 -10.94 -2.33
N VAL A 554 -24.51 -9.93 -1.85
CA VAL A 554 -24.93 -9.76 -0.45
C VAL A 554 -26.41 -9.46 -0.40
N CYS A 555 -27.16 -10.28 0.32
CA CYS A 555 -28.61 -10.14 0.42
C CYS A 555 -29.11 -10.44 1.82
N THR A 556 -29.83 -9.51 2.42
CA THR A 556 -30.60 -9.75 3.65
C THR A 556 -31.68 -10.79 3.36
N ALA A 557 -31.68 -11.87 4.10
CA ALA A 557 -32.66 -12.93 3.94
C ALA A 557 -34.08 -12.44 4.29
N HIS A 558 -35.11 -13.13 3.81
CA HIS A 558 -36.51 -12.82 4.11
C HIS A 558 -36.84 -12.90 5.61
N ASP A 559 -36.02 -13.59 6.41
CA ASP A 559 -36.13 -13.63 7.87
C ASP A 559 -35.74 -12.31 8.57
N GLY A 560 -34.98 -11.43 7.90
CA GLY A 560 -34.41 -10.21 8.49
C GLY A 560 -33.36 -10.46 9.58
N GLU A 561 -33.06 -11.72 9.90
CA GLU A 561 -32.12 -12.13 10.95
C GLU A 561 -30.77 -12.58 10.38
N SER A 562 -30.68 -12.79 9.07
CA SER A 562 -29.47 -13.30 8.41
C SER A 562 -29.16 -12.62 7.07
N ILE A 563 -27.89 -12.74 6.65
CA ILE A 563 -27.35 -12.22 5.39
C ILE A 563 -26.84 -13.40 4.57
N LEU A 564 -27.33 -13.55 3.35
CA LEU A 564 -26.79 -14.44 2.34
C LEU A 564 -25.60 -13.78 1.64
N VAL A 565 -24.55 -14.55 1.40
CA VAL A 565 -23.33 -14.12 0.74
C VAL A 565 -22.95 -15.13 -0.33
N SER A 566 -22.84 -14.68 -1.58
CA SER A 566 -22.28 -15.49 -2.67
C SER A 566 -20.78 -15.63 -2.48
N SER A 567 -20.31 -16.87 -2.35
CA SER A 567 -18.88 -17.18 -2.33
C SER A 567 -18.50 -17.66 -3.73
N THR A 568 -18.26 -16.68 -4.62
CA THR A 568 -17.98 -16.89 -6.05
C THR A 568 -16.86 -17.90 -6.23
N GLY A 569 -15.74 -17.73 -5.51
CA GLY A 569 -14.59 -18.61 -5.59
C GLY A 569 -14.77 -20.00 -4.96
N LEU A 570 -15.80 -20.24 -4.16
CA LEU A 570 -16.14 -21.59 -3.65
C LEU A 570 -17.37 -22.20 -4.33
N CYS A 571 -17.95 -21.51 -5.32
CA CYS A 571 -19.13 -21.95 -6.06
C CYS A 571 -20.30 -22.35 -5.14
N ARG A 572 -20.67 -21.45 -4.22
CA ARG A 572 -21.65 -21.73 -3.16
C ARG A 572 -22.26 -20.45 -2.57
N VAL A 573 -23.34 -20.58 -1.80
CA VAL A 573 -23.97 -19.48 -1.04
C VAL A 573 -23.89 -19.78 0.44
N ASP A 574 -23.47 -18.79 1.22
CA ASP A 574 -23.31 -18.87 2.67
C ASP A 574 -24.33 -17.97 3.38
N ARG A 575 -24.83 -18.39 4.54
CA ARG A 575 -25.69 -17.59 5.42
C ARG A 575 -24.94 -17.19 6.67
N LEU A 576 -24.89 -15.89 6.93
CA LEU A 576 -24.42 -15.30 8.16
C LEU A 576 -25.62 -14.82 9.00
N TRP A 577 -25.82 -15.42 10.16
CA TRP A 577 -26.83 -14.95 11.12
C TRP A 577 -26.33 -13.69 11.84
N ILE A 578 -27.05 -12.58 11.68
CA ILE A 578 -26.70 -11.26 12.24
C ILE A 578 -27.51 -10.89 13.47
N SER A 579 -28.60 -11.61 13.74
CA SER A 579 -29.37 -11.51 14.99
C SER A 579 -29.99 -12.87 15.34
N GLY A 580 -30.85 -12.90 16.36
CA GLY A 580 -31.53 -14.11 16.81
C GLY A 580 -30.63 -15.12 17.56
N PRO A 581 -31.15 -16.32 17.87
CA PRO A 581 -30.44 -17.34 18.66
C PRO A 581 -29.22 -17.94 17.95
N LYS A 582 -29.11 -17.74 16.63
CA LYS A 582 -28.00 -18.19 15.80
C LYS A 582 -26.97 -17.09 15.52
N GLU A 583 -27.09 -15.89 16.10
CA GLU A 583 -26.19 -14.76 15.84
C GLU A 583 -24.70 -15.16 15.84
N GLY A 584 -24.02 -14.82 14.75
CA GLY A 584 -22.61 -15.09 14.52
C GLY A 584 -22.30 -16.47 13.90
N LEU A 585 -23.32 -17.30 13.65
CA LEU A 585 -23.17 -18.54 12.88
C LEU A 585 -23.04 -18.20 11.39
N LEU A 586 -21.98 -18.73 10.76
CA LEU A 586 -21.84 -18.78 9.31
C LEU A 586 -22.03 -20.25 8.87
N GLU A 587 -22.99 -20.51 7.99
CA GLU A 587 -23.30 -21.86 7.49
C GLU A 587 -23.59 -21.86 5.98
N PRO A 588 -23.22 -22.91 5.24
CA PRO A 588 -23.55 -22.99 3.82
C PRO A 588 -25.06 -23.23 3.61
N VAL A 589 -25.63 -22.62 2.57
CA VAL A 589 -27.03 -22.81 2.12
C VAL A 589 -27.06 -23.62 0.83
N LEU A 590 -26.26 -23.22 -0.15
CA LEU A 590 -26.05 -23.96 -1.40
C LEU A 590 -24.59 -24.36 -1.46
N GLU A 591 -24.27 -25.57 -1.90
CA GLU A 591 -22.90 -26.04 -2.09
C GLU A 591 -22.70 -26.65 -3.48
N ASN A 592 -21.46 -26.63 -3.98
CA ASN A 592 -21.04 -27.31 -5.20
C ASN A 592 -21.85 -26.91 -6.45
N LEU A 593 -22.20 -25.62 -6.55
CA LEU A 593 -22.90 -25.08 -7.71
C LEU A 593 -22.11 -25.40 -9.00
N PRO A 594 -22.79 -25.62 -10.15
CA PRO A 594 -22.14 -25.85 -11.43
C PRO A 594 -21.40 -24.61 -11.96
N GLY A 595 -21.66 -23.44 -11.38
CA GLY A 595 -21.03 -22.18 -11.74
C GLY A 595 -20.67 -21.32 -10.54
N TYR A 596 -20.15 -20.14 -10.86
CA TYR A 596 -19.67 -19.14 -9.92
C TYR A 596 -20.83 -18.19 -9.62
N PRO A 597 -21.39 -18.22 -8.40
CA PRO A 597 -22.52 -17.36 -8.04
C PRO A 597 -22.08 -15.90 -7.93
N ASP A 598 -23.00 -15.01 -8.25
CA ASP A 598 -22.80 -13.57 -8.25
C ASP A 598 -23.86 -12.87 -7.38
N ASN A 599 -24.34 -11.68 -7.72
CA ASN A 599 -25.34 -10.92 -6.94
C ASN A 599 -26.61 -11.71 -6.61
N ILE A 600 -27.10 -11.54 -5.38
CA ILE A 600 -28.30 -12.22 -4.87
C ILE A 600 -29.38 -11.17 -4.63
N HIS A 601 -30.58 -11.37 -5.19
CA HIS A 601 -31.73 -10.53 -4.91
C HIS A 601 -32.92 -11.36 -4.44
N ARG A 602 -33.76 -10.76 -3.59
CA ARG A 602 -35.02 -11.36 -3.14
C ARG A 602 -35.98 -11.49 -4.32
N SER A 603 -36.65 -12.64 -4.41
CA SER A 603 -37.82 -12.87 -5.25
C SER A 603 -39.10 -12.60 -4.45
N SER A 604 -40.20 -12.27 -5.15
CA SER A 604 -41.44 -11.87 -4.47
C SER A 604 -42.22 -13.01 -3.81
N ASP A 605 -41.88 -14.26 -4.13
CA ASP A 605 -42.48 -15.48 -3.61
C ASP A 605 -41.75 -16.05 -2.39
N GLY A 606 -40.87 -15.27 -1.75
CA GLY A 606 -40.08 -15.70 -0.58
C GLY A 606 -38.81 -16.48 -0.93
N ASN A 607 -38.43 -16.54 -2.21
CA ASN A 607 -37.19 -17.15 -2.68
C ASN A 607 -36.15 -16.11 -3.11
N TYR A 608 -35.10 -16.52 -3.81
CA TYR A 608 -33.99 -15.65 -4.23
C TYR A 608 -33.58 -15.92 -5.68
N TRP A 609 -33.23 -14.86 -6.40
CA TRP A 609 -32.59 -14.89 -7.71
C TRP A 609 -31.08 -14.70 -7.58
N MET A 610 -30.31 -15.47 -8.33
CA MET A 610 -28.85 -15.41 -8.33
C MET A 610 -28.29 -15.86 -9.67
N PRO A 611 -27.57 -14.99 -10.39
CA PRO A 611 -26.87 -15.37 -11.61
C PRO A 611 -25.62 -16.24 -11.35
N LEU A 612 -25.23 -17.00 -12.37
CA LEU A 612 -23.93 -17.64 -12.45
C LEU A 612 -23.08 -16.92 -13.50
N VAL A 613 -22.12 -16.12 -13.06
CA VAL A 613 -21.26 -15.30 -13.93
C VAL A 613 -20.29 -16.14 -14.76
N ALA A 614 -19.98 -17.34 -14.30
CA ALA A 614 -19.13 -18.29 -14.99
C ALA A 614 -19.55 -19.73 -14.70
N LEU A 615 -19.21 -20.66 -15.59
CA LEU A 615 -19.37 -22.10 -15.33
C LEU A 615 -18.05 -22.76 -14.97
N ARG A 616 -18.15 -23.74 -14.07
CA ARG A 616 -17.07 -24.68 -13.80
C ARG A 616 -16.88 -25.60 -15.00
N THR A 617 -15.64 -25.95 -15.26
CA THR A 617 -15.27 -26.97 -16.24
C THR A 617 -14.41 -28.04 -15.55
N PRO A 618 -14.36 -29.27 -16.06
CA PRO A 618 -13.43 -30.28 -15.54
C PRO A 618 -11.98 -29.78 -15.48
N MET A 619 -11.58 -28.96 -16.47
CA MET A 619 -10.24 -28.38 -16.54
C MET A 619 -10.00 -27.30 -15.48
N SER A 620 -10.94 -26.35 -15.29
CA SER A 620 -10.79 -25.31 -14.26
C SER A 620 -10.74 -25.93 -12.85
N ASP A 621 -11.58 -26.94 -12.59
CA ASP A 621 -11.61 -27.64 -11.30
C ASP A 621 -10.33 -28.44 -11.06
N LEU A 622 -9.75 -29.04 -12.12
CA LEU A 622 -8.46 -29.71 -12.03
C LEU A 622 -7.35 -28.71 -11.68
N LEU A 623 -7.27 -27.57 -12.38
CA LEU A 623 -6.27 -26.54 -12.14
C LEU A 623 -6.33 -25.97 -10.72
N ASN A 624 -7.52 -25.84 -10.15
CA ASN A 624 -7.73 -25.37 -8.77
C ASN A 624 -7.06 -26.27 -7.71
N ARG A 625 -6.81 -27.54 -8.03
CA ARG A 625 -6.10 -28.50 -7.18
C ARG A 625 -4.58 -28.33 -7.23
N TYR A 626 -4.05 -27.69 -8.28
CA TYR A 626 -2.62 -27.56 -8.57
C TYR A 626 -2.17 -26.09 -8.61
N PRO A 627 -1.97 -25.44 -7.44
CA PRO A 627 -1.60 -24.03 -7.38
C PRO A 627 -0.26 -23.71 -8.07
N GLU A 628 0.67 -24.67 -8.12
CA GLU A 628 1.96 -24.52 -8.79
C GLU A 628 1.81 -24.37 -10.32
N VAL A 629 0.85 -25.07 -10.91
CA VAL A 629 0.53 -24.97 -12.34
C VAL A 629 -0.04 -23.59 -12.65
N ARG A 630 -1.01 -23.12 -11.85
CA ARG A 630 -1.57 -21.77 -12.01
C ARG A 630 -0.52 -20.67 -11.81
N ARG A 631 0.36 -20.84 -10.82
CA ARG A 631 1.49 -19.92 -10.62
C ARG A 631 2.44 -19.90 -11.80
N ARG A 632 2.74 -21.05 -12.41
CA ARG A 632 3.56 -21.13 -13.62
C ARG A 632 2.85 -20.47 -14.81
N MET A 633 1.55 -20.74 -14.99
CA MET A 633 0.71 -20.13 -16.02
C MET A 633 0.78 -18.60 -15.95
N THR A 634 0.62 -18.00 -14.77
CA THR A 634 0.67 -16.53 -14.59
C THR A 634 2.02 -15.89 -14.93
N ARG A 635 3.07 -16.70 -15.10
CA ARG A 635 4.43 -16.22 -15.41
C ARG A 635 4.84 -16.47 -16.87
N GLU A 636 4.36 -17.55 -17.46
CA GLU A 636 4.78 -18.01 -18.78
C GLU A 636 3.75 -17.68 -19.87
N VAL A 637 2.51 -17.36 -19.48
CA VAL A 637 1.38 -17.19 -20.40
C VAL A 637 0.77 -15.80 -20.23
N SER A 638 0.38 -15.16 -21.33
CA SER A 638 -0.33 -13.88 -21.31
C SER A 638 -1.71 -13.99 -20.66
N LEU A 639 -2.20 -12.88 -20.11
CA LEU A 639 -3.46 -12.83 -19.36
C LEU A 639 -4.65 -13.39 -20.17
N ASP A 640 -4.73 -13.08 -21.47
CA ASP A 640 -5.82 -13.54 -22.35
C ASP A 640 -5.83 -15.06 -22.58
N ASN A 641 -4.71 -15.74 -22.29
CA ASN A 641 -4.54 -17.19 -22.44
C ASN A 641 -4.55 -17.91 -21.09
N TRP A 642 -4.89 -17.21 -20.00
CA TRP A 642 -5.04 -17.85 -18.71
C TRP A 642 -6.26 -18.77 -18.71
N MET A 643 -6.06 -20.00 -18.26
CA MET A 643 -7.16 -20.94 -18.05
C MET A 643 -7.91 -20.55 -16.78
N VAL A 644 -9.05 -19.90 -16.98
CA VAL A 644 -10.02 -19.50 -15.95
C VAL A 644 -11.34 -20.25 -16.20
N PRO A 645 -12.34 -20.15 -15.30
CA PRO A 645 -13.67 -20.69 -15.55
C PRO A 645 -14.31 -20.17 -16.84
N GLN A 646 -15.33 -20.86 -17.36
CA GLN A 646 -16.00 -20.44 -18.59
C GLN A 646 -16.84 -19.18 -18.31
N LEU A 647 -16.29 -18.01 -18.63
CA LEU A 647 -16.93 -16.70 -18.42
C LEU A 647 -18.04 -16.41 -19.44
N ASN A 648 -18.02 -17.06 -20.60
CA ASN A 648 -19.05 -16.85 -21.62
C ASN A 648 -20.28 -17.72 -21.36
N VAL A 649 -21.06 -17.34 -20.34
CA VAL A 649 -22.31 -18.00 -19.95
C VAL A 649 -23.35 -16.95 -19.57
N SER A 650 -24.62 -17.28 -19.71
CA SER A 650 -25.74 -16.50 -19.18
C SER A 650 -26.75 -17.44 -18.53
N CYS A 651 -26.83 -17.37 -17.22
CA CYS A 651 -27.60 -18.30 -16.39
C CYS A 651 -28.08 -17.57 -15.14
N ILE A 652 -29.38 -17.62 -14.88
CA ILE A 652 -30.01 -17.09 -13.67
C ILE A 652 -30.70 -18.24 -12.95
N VAL A 653 -30.41 -18.39 -11.67
CA VAL A 653 -30.94 -19.47 -10.82
C VAL A 653 -31.91 -18.88 -9.80
N LYS A 654 -33.05 -19.55 -9.61
CA LYS A 654 -33.97 -19.32 -8.48
C LYS A 654 -33.75 -20.40 -7.43
N PHE A 655 -33.59 -20.01 -6.17
CA PHE A 655 -33.42 -20.97 -5.07
C PHE A 655 -34.23 -20.59 -3.83
N SER A 656 -34.62 -21.60 -3.06
CA SER A 656 -35.39 -21.42 -1.83
C SER A 656 -34.51 -21.05 -0.64
N ASP A 657 -35.11 -20.53 0.42
CA ASP A 657 -34.40 -20.26 1.69
C ASP A 657 -33.72 -21.52 2.27
N LYS A 658 -34.22 -22.71 1.93
CA LYS A 658 -33.65 -24.00 2.35
C LYS A 658 -32.49 -24.50 1.48
N GLY A 659 -32.14 -23.78 0.40
CA GLY A 659 -31.09 -24.18 -0.53
C GLY A 659 -31.54 -25.18 -1.59
N GLU A 660 -32.82 -25.17 -1.98
CA GLU A 660 -33.33 -25.99 -3.08
C GLU A 660 -33.36 -25.16 -4.37
N ILE A 661 -32.90 -25.72 -5.49
CA ILE A 661 -32.97 -25.05 -6.79
C ILE A 661 -34.36 -25.25 -7.38
N ILE A 662 -35.05 -24.14 -7.62
CA ILE A 662 -36.45 -24.12 -8.06
C ILE A 662 -36.53 -23.99 -9.58
N ALA A 663 -35.79 -23.04 -10.15
CA ALA A 663 -35.80 -22.75 -11.58
C ALA A 663 -34.41 -22.30 -12.05
N VAL A 664 -34.09 -22.58 -13.32
CA VAL A 664 -32.87 -22.08 -13.97
C VAL A 664 -33.24 -21.56 -15.35
N LYS A 665 -32.87 -20.31 -15.64
CA LYS A 665 -33.13 -19.62 -16.90
C LYS A 665 -31.80 -19.35 -17.60
N TRP A 666 -31.70 -19.70 -18.88
CA TRP A 666 -30.48 -19.61 -19.67
C TRP A 666 -30.67 -18.71 -20.91
N ASP A 667 -29.62 -18.02 -21.33
CA ASP A 667 -29.46 -17.54 -22.72
C ASP A 667 -28.43 -18.42 -23.43
N LYS A 668 -28.92 -19.36 -24.24
CA LYS A 668 -28.07 -20.27 -25.02
C LYS A 668 -27.40 -19.58 -26.20
N SER A 669 -27.95 -18.47 -26.69
CA SER A 669 -27.40 -17.74 -27.83
C SER A 669 -26.14 -16.97 -27.45
N LEU A 670 -26.08 -16.48 -26.20
CA LEU A 670 -25.06 -15.56 -25.68
C LEU A 670 -24.87 -14.30 -26.54
N LYS A 671 -25.82 -14.01 -27.43
CA LYS A 671 -25.74 -12.91 -28.39
C LYS A 671 -26.17 -11.59 -27.75
N ASN A 672 -27.14 -11.66 -26.86
CA ASN A 672 -27.78 -10.48 -26.28
C ASN A 672 -27.30 -10.21 -24.86
N TYR A 673 -27.17 -11.27 -24.05
CA TYR A 673 -26.92 -11.14 -22.61
C TYR A 673 -25.82 -12.07 -22.10
N PRO A 674 -24.59 -12.06 -22.65
CA PRO A 674 -23.48 -12.80 -22.06
C PRO A 674 -23.16 -12.29 -20.65
N MET A 675 -22.68 -13.18 -19.79
CA MET A 675 -22.11 -12.87 -18.47
C MET A 675 -23.03 -12.00 -17.60
N VAL A 676 -24.23 -12.51 -17.31
CA VAL A 676 -25.17 -11.87 -16.38
C VAL A 676 -24.62 -11.96 -14.96
N THR A 677 -24.63 -10.82 -14.26
CA THR A 677 -24.03 -10.64 -12.92
C THR A 677 -25.07 -10.33 -11.85
N ALA A 678 -26.18 -9.69 -12.21
CA ALA A 678 -27.31 -9.45 -11.30
C ALA A 678 -28.66 -9.69 -11.96
N ALA A 679 -29.66 -10.06 -11.14
CA ALA A 679 -31.05 -10.21 -11.57
C ALA A 679 -31.99 -9.76 -10.44
N THR A 680 -32.80 -8.74 -10.71
CA THR A 680 -33.70 -8.08 -9.76
C THR A 680 -35.13 -8.24 -10.24
N GLU A 681 -36.01 -8.73 -9.36
CA GLU A 681 -37.43 -8.89 -9.67
C GLU A 681 -38.22 -7.67 -9.20
N ARG A 682 -39.14 -7.20 -10.05
CA ARG A 682 -40.08 -6.13 -9.74
C ARG A 682 -41.33 -6.22 -10.60
N ASP A 683 -42.51 -6.09 -9.98
CA ASP A 683 -43.81 -5.96 -10.65
C ASP A 683 -44.05 -7.02 -11.75
N GLY A 684 -43.71 -8.28 -11.48
CA GLY A 684 -43.86 -9.40 -12.41
C GLY A 684 -42.79 -9.48 -13.50
N TYR A 685 -41.78 -8.62 -13.47
CA TYR A 685 -40.66 -8.63 -14.39
C TYR A 685 -39.34 -8.95 -13.68
N LEU A 686 -38.47 -9.70 -14.36
CA LEU A 686 -37.09 -9.93 -13.98
C LEU A 686 -36.17 -9.05 -14.84
N TYR A 687 -35.52 -8.10 -14.20
CA TYR A 687 -34.52 -7.23 -14.81
C TYR A 687 -33.13 -7.80 -14.54
N PHE A 688 -32.27 -7.88 -15.54
CA PHE A 688 -30.94 -8.45 -15.35
C PHE A 688 -29.86 -7.69 -16.10
N ALA A 689 -28.68 -7.64 -15.48
CA ALA A 689 -27.53 -6.85 -15.89
C ALA A 689 -26.31 -7.75 -16.12
N GLY A 690 -25.35 -7.30 -16.91
CA GLY A 690 -24.09 -8.00 -17.10
C GLY A 690 -22.96 -7.06 -17.52
N VAL A 691 -21.78 -7.29 -16.93
CA VAL A 691 -20.60 -6.42 -17.10
C VAL A 691 -20.03 -6.37 -18.52
N SER A 692 -20.43 -7.29 -19.38
CA SER A 692 -20.06 -7.32 -20.81
C SER A 692 -21.18 -6.80 -21.73
N ASN A 693 -22.30 -6.36 -21.18
CA ASN A 693 -23.51 -6.02 -21.93
C ASN A 693 -23.63 -4.51 -22.16
N ASN A 694 -24.24 -4.11 -23.26
CA ASN A 694 -24.56 -2.70 -23.56
C ASN A 694 -26.04 -2.36 -23.37
N ARG A 695 -26.73 -3.14 -22.52
CA ARG A 695 -28.18 -3.12 -22.29
C ARG A 695 -28.49 -3.90 -21.01
N LEU A 696 -29.66 -3.69 -20.43
CA LEU A 696 -30.27 -4.61 -19.46
C LEU A 696 -31.26 -5.52 -20.20
N GLY A 697 -31.52 -6.71 -19.66
CA GLY A 697 -32.62 -7.56 -20.11
C GLY A 697 -33.83 -7.41 -19.21
N ARG A 698 -35.03 -7.46 -19.79
CA ARG A 698 -36.29 -7.53 -19.06
C ARG A 698 -37.04 -8.79 -19.50
N LEU A 699 -37.36 -9.67 -18.56
CA LEU A 699 -38.16 -10.87 -18.81
C LEU A 699 -39.46 -10.79 -18.02
N GLU A 700 -40.59 -11.03 -18.67
CA GLU A 700 -41.88 -11.23 -17.99
C GLU A 700 -41.88 -12.60 -17.30
N LEU A 701 -42.20 -12.62 -16.00
CA LEU A 701 -42.24 -13.85 -15.21
C LEU A 701 -43.61 -14.52 -15.35
N ASP A 702 -43.60 -15.85 -15.20
CA ASP A 702 -44.85 -16.61 -15.08
C ASP A 702 -45.56 -16.17 -13.79
N PRO A 703 -46.90 -15.96 -13.80
CA PRO A 703 -47.67 -15.67 -12.58
C PRO A 703 -47.37 -16.62 -11.41
N ASP A 704 -47.06 -17.89 -11.67
CA ASP A 704 -46.72 -18.87 -10.63
C ASP A 704 -45.33 -18.64 -10.00
N GLU A 705 -44.48 -17.83 -10.63
CA GLU A 705 -43.16 -17.42 -10.12
C GLU A 705 -43.21 -16.10 -9.32
N VAL A 706 -44.37 -15.46 -9.24
CA VAL A 706 -44.56 -14.14 -8.62
C VAL A 706 -45.42 -14.28 -7.35
N GLY A 707 -45.00 -13.63 -6.28
CA GLY A 707 -45.71 -13.60 -5.00
C GLY A 707 -45.87 -12.18 -4.45
N THR A 708 -46.19 -12.10 -3.16
CA THR A 708 -46.31 -10.84 -2.41
C THR A 708 -45.22 -10.76 -1.35
N ILE A 709 -44.43 -9.68 -1.36
CA ILE A 709 -43.41 -9.41 -0.33
C ILE A 709 -44.03 -8.62 0.81
N ASP A 710 -43.80 -9.06 2.05
CA ASP A 710 -44.06 -8.22 3.22
C ASP A 710 -42.92 -7.20 3.39
N THR A 711 -43.18 -5.98 2.90
CA THR A 711 -42.25 -4.85 2.97
C THR A 711 -41.88 -4.40 4.39
N ASN A 712 -42.64 -4.83 5.40
CA ASN A 712 -42.34 -4.48 6.80
C ASN A 712 -41.20 -5.31 7.39
N LEU A 713 -40.94 -6.50 6.84
CA LEU A 713 -39.97 -7.44 7.40
C LEU A 713 -38.54 -7.18 6.90
N VAL A 714 -38.36 -6.65 5.69
CA VAL A 714 -37.03 -6.42 5.09
C VAL A 714 -36.93 -5.03 4.45
N PRO A 715 -36.12 -4.10 4.99
CA PRO A 715 -35.93 -2.80 4.36
C PRO A 715 -35.36 -2.88 2.94
N GLY A 716 -35.66 -1.86 2.13
CA GLY A 716 -35.29 -1.84 0.71
C GLY A 716 -36.14 -2.76 -0.16
N THR A 717 -37.12 -3.48 0.42
CA THR A 717 -38.20 -4.12 -0.36
C THR A 717 -39.40 -3.18 -0.41
N PHE A 718 -39.83 -2.87 -1.63
CA PHE A 718 -41.02 -2.09 -1.88
C PHE A 718 -42.17 -3.04 -2.30
N GLY A 719 -43.43 -2.66 -2.07
CA GLY A 719 -44.56 -3.53 -2.41
C GLY A 719 -44.69 -3.66 -3.93
N THR A 720 -45.21 -4.78 -4.42
CA THR A 720 -45.58 -4.91 -5.85
C THR A 720 -46.75 -3.97 -6.15
N ARG A 721 -46.67 -3.24 -7.27
CA ARG A 721 -47.80 -2.42 -7.73
C ARG A 721 -48.92 -3.31 -8.26
N THR A 722 -50.16 -2.86 -8.07
CA THR A 722 -51.32 -3.54 -8.66
C THR A 722 -51.38 -3.30 -10.16
N ALA A 723 -52.01 -4.20 -10.92
CA ALA A 723 -52.14 -4.06 -12.38
C ALA A 723 -52.80 -2.74 -12.83
N ALA A 724 -53.59 -2.10 -11.97
CA ALA A 724 -54.18 -0.78 -12.22
C ALA A 724 -53.18 0.38 -12.11
N GLU A 725 -52.10 0.22 -11.33
CA GLU A 725 -51.06 1.23 -11.10
C GLU A 725 -49.87 1.12 -12.08
N VAL A 726 -49.76 -0.01 -12.79
CA VAL A 726 -48.71 -0.25 -13.82
C VAL A 726 -49.16 0.26 -15.21
N GLY A 727 -50.46 0.47 -15.42
CA GLY A 727 -51.06 0.88 -16.69
C GLY A 727 -51.42 2.36 -16.83
N SER A 728 -51.05 3.20 -15.87
CA SER A 728 -51.24 4.67 -15.87
C SER A 728 -49.89 5.38 -15.95
#